data_AF-A0A182EI93-F1
#
_entry.id   AF-A0A182EI93-F1
#
_cell.length_a   1.000
_cell.length_b   1.000
_cell.length_c   1.000
_cell.angle_alpha   90.00
_cell.angle_beta   90.00
_cell.angle_gamma   90.00
#
_symmetry.space_group_name_H-M   'P 1'
#
loop_
_entity.id
_entity.type
_entity.pdbx_description
1 polymer ?
#
loop_
_entity_poly.entity_id
_entity_poly.type
_entity_poly.pdbx_seq_one_letter_code
_entity_poly.pdbx_strand_id
1 'polypeptide(L)'
;MVRDEENPQSFTIQYDEGDTRSYTSPERDLILTSLIDGSRASGNQCLFVTCSKYDRSLRIIPYKCLLDEDTESQCMRHIISVPPGLKRYDLIRRFNANIPYDGLTYTVSQEGFFTENKAKTIVSCLESVLAENFGNEINKCEAQLQCLHRLFASKSGFQAFTAVPGVREKLGDLVVHMLNISNECIDYATVEMLCSLMQPMHSNYELKLEQLNKQSLLSNPQFVEHLLDLVVKHTEQKTGALVIASMLDFLTYALCAPYSETTLGTIFDLLLEMVAERGSSFYRLFQYPSMTIVKGAGMVMRAIIEESTIEISKKMQMLSLTEGAFLVHLHMSLLSVGRDLRVLANKQLSGHLLSLWIADNDAAADLLSRCLPRGLLDYMDSNDKPSITEVDYLITRNNLKMATEESKQNNLLEQVQQMQLQLEVKLDQLLQHWNLEHKFLQKKDVKIFCVKLAVEMLSINFQDKMQKPVILRKRRQRIKSEVNWKLLCFQFAKDHCKADLIWNETTREEFRRSIEDEIRILEQEKELLPANVPISWNHTEFQVRYPSLADEVKIGDYYLRILLQENDASATPIHNPGDFFNSVYHRFLLSAKSEMRCLCLKAMAITYGRHHITIGPFTDSKYIVSMLSKCSNPAERDHLIFLISKLVQNKDNVCEVLCAGVLPLLTDMAVLAHLHVNRAKIHNQVQTNVIEADVSAKNDGTAEWYYTDKAGKRQGPVTFNEMKKLYEQKVIFERTQIWAQGLDQWSALSAVSQFRWTLCCSLGSNSLYNFTELCTIILDIFIQMCTFFPSRDENDYIVRPLPHVKRNLSEPVLLYQIVQLLLTYDPAIVQRVASLLLHILEDNPFLSRLYLSGVFFFILMYNGSNLLPIARFLHYTHMKQAFRSAVAKSEFVSHSILSPLLPEAAILYLNEYGAEKFAQTFLGEFDNPEIIWNNEM
;
A
#
# COMPACT_ATOMS: atom_id res chain seq x y z
N MET A 1 -28.44 22.40 -28.49
CA MET A 1 -28.55 21.04 -29.08
C MET A 1 -30.04 20.69 -29.13
N VAL A 2 -30.51 20.03 -30.18
CA VAL A 2 -31.93 19.66 -30.33
C VAL A 2 -32.09 18.15 -30.18
N ARG A 3 -32.82 17.71 -29.15
CA ARG A 3 -33.26 16.34 -28.92
C ARG A 3 -34.59 16.15 -29.66
N ASP A 4 -34.62 15.35 -30.72
CA ASP A 4 -35.85 15.17 -31.50
C ASP A 4 -36.88 14.33 -30.72
N GLU A 5 -38.12 14.82 -30.59
CA GLU A 5 -39.21 14.06 -29.96
C GLU A 5 -39.81 13.01 -30.90
N GLU A 6 -39.84 13.28 -32.21
CA GLU A 6 -40.48 12.38 -33.18
C GLU A 6 -39.59 11.16 -33.46
N ASN A 7 -38.26 11.35 -33.44
CA ASN A 7 -37.29 10.29 -33.64
C ASN A 7 -36.36 10.14 -32.42
N PRO A 8 -36.56 9.09 -31.58
CA PRO A 8 -35.82 8.90 -30.33
C PRO A 8 -34.32 8.65 -30.53
N GLN A 9 -33.88 8.31 -31.74
CA GLN A 9 -32.46 8.08 -32.05
C GLN A 9 -31.76 9.34 -32.58
N SER A 10 -32.50 10.38 -32.97
CA SER A 10 -31.91 11.52 -33.67
C SER A 10 -31.72 12.75 -32.77
N PHE A 11 -30.60 13.44 -32.99
CA PHE A 11 -30.33 14.73 -32.38
C PHE A 11 -29.62 15.65 -33.37
N THR A 12 -29.79 16.96 -33.20
CA THR A 12 -29.15 17.96 -34.06
C THR A 12 -28.29 18.90 -33.22
N ILE A 13 -27.04 19.10 -33.62
CA ILE A 13 -26.15 20.10 -33.04
C ILE A 13 -26.18 21.33 -33.96
N GLN A 14 -26.45 22.48 -33.36
CA GLN A 14 -26.32 23.78 -34.00
C GLN A 14 -25.10 24.48 -33.41
N TYR A 15 -24.16 24.87 -34.27
CA TYR A 15 -22.94 25.56 -33.88
C TYR A 15 -23.12 27.08 -33.98
N ASP A 16 -22.25 27.83 -33.28
CA ASP A 16 -22.27 29.30 -33.27
C ASP A 16 -22.03 29.91 -34.66
N GLU A 17 -21.51 29.14 -35.61
CA GLU A 17 -21.32 29.57 -37.00
C GLU A 17 -22.61 29.53 -37.82
N GLY A 18 -23.69 28.97 -37.27
CA GLY A 18 -24.98 28.75 -37.93
C GLY A 18 -25.10 27.38 -38.59
N ASP A 19 -24.02 26.60 -38.65
CA ASP A 19 -24.01 25.23 -39.15
C ASP A 19 -24.88 24.32 -38.28
N THR A 20 -25.73 23.53 -38.93
CA THR A 20 -26.56 22.50 -38.29
C THR A 20 -26.15 21.13 -38.80
N ARG A 21 -25.88 20.21 -37.87
CA ARG A 21 -25.55 18.81 -38.19
C ARG A 21 -26.47 17.88 -37.41
N SER A 22 -27.15 16.98 -38.12
CA SER A 22 -28.02 15.98 -37.53
C SER A 22 -27.31 14.63 -37.47
N TYR A 23 -27.47 13.93 -36.35
CA TYR A 23 -26.85 12.65 -36.05
C TYR A 23 -27.91 11.67 -35.55
N THR A 24 -27.66 10.37 -35.71
CA THR A 24 -28.54 9.29 -35.26
C THR A 24 -27.75 8.26 -34.46
N SER A 25 -28.23 7.92 -33.26
CA SER A 25 -27.63 6.90 -32.39
C SER A 25 -28.71 6.25 -31.50
N PRO A 26 -28.63 4.94 -31.22
CA PRO A 26 -29.50 4.28 -30.23
C PRO A 26 -29.30 4.82 -28.81
N GLU A 27 -28.12 5.36 -28.49
CA GLU A 27 -27.74 5.90 -27.17
C GLU A 27 -27.69 7.45 -27.18
N ARG A 28 -28.64 8.08 -27.87
CA ARG A 28 -28.68 9.54 -28.07
C ARG A 28 -28.49 10.33 -26.77
N ASP A 29 -29.24 10.01 -25.73
CA ASP A 29 -29.27 10.81 -24.50
C ASP A 29 -27.95 10.70 -23.71
N LEU A 30 -27.28 9.53 -23.76
CA LEU A 30 -25.96 9.34 -23.17
C LEU A 30 -24.87 10.17 -23.88
N ILE A 31 -24.95 10.26 -25.21
CA ILE A 31 -24.05 11.08 -26.02
C ILE A 31 -24.28 12.57 -25.70
N LEU A 32 -25.54 13.00 -25.63
CA LEU A 32 -25.88 14.39 -25.29
C LEU A 32 -25.35 14.75 -23.89
N THR A 33 -25.56 13.91 -22.87
CA THR A 33 -24.99 14.11 -21.53
C THR A 33 -23.47 14.26 -21.57
N SER A 34 -22.78 13.37 -22.30
CA SER A 34 -21.32 13.38 -22.40
C SER A 34 -20.78 14.63 -23.12
N LEU A 35 -21.52 15.14 -24.11
CA LEU A 35 -21.19 16.37 -24.83
C LEU A 35 -21.40 17.61 -23.96
N ILE A 36 -22.48 17.64 -23.15
CA ILE A 36 -22.75 18.74 -22.22
C ILE A 36 -21.60 18.86 -21.21
N ASP A 37 -21.25 17.76 -20.53
CA ASP A 37 -20.18 17.74 -19.54
C ASP A 37 -18.81 18.08 -20.15
N GLY A 38 -18.49 17.49 -21.31
CA GLY A 38 -17.25 17.82 -22.04
C GLY A 38 -17.15 19.30 -22.41
N SER A 39 -18.27 19.91 -22.83
CA SER A 39 -18.32 21.32 -23.20
C SER A 39 -18.22 22.23 -21.97
N ARG A 40 -18.93 21.91 -20.88
CA ARG A 40 -18.85 22.63 -19.59
C ARG A 40 -17.42 22.57 -19.03
N ALA A 41 -16.76 21.41 -19.08
CA ALA A 41 -15.38 21.23 -18.66
C ALA A 41 -14.38 22.04 -19.50
N SER A 42 -14.69 22.30 -20.79
CA SER A 42 -13.90 23.17 -21.66
C SER A 42 -14.12 24.68 -21.42
N GLY A 43 -15.05 25.04 -20.52
CA GLY A 43 -15.39 26.41 -20.17
C GLY A 43 -16.62 26.98 -20.89
N ASN A 44 -17.32 26.20 -21.71
CA ASN A 44 -18.55 26.65 -22.37
C ASN A 44 -19.79 26.32 -21.54
N GLN A 45 -20.33 27.33 -20.84
CA GLN A 45 -21.52 27.20 -19.99
C GLN A 45 -22.83 27.58 -20.71
N CYS A 46 -22.77 28.14 -21.92
CA CYS A 46 -23.94 28.59 -22.67
C CYS A 46 -24.70 27.47 -23.40
N LEU A 47 -24.30 26.22 -23.20
CA LEU A 47 -24.85 25.07 -23.91
C LEU A 47 -26.15 24.57 -23.25
N PHE A 48 -27.18 24.36 -24.07
CA PHE A 48 -28.48 23.86 -23.62
C PHE A 48 -29.09 22.86 -24.61
N VAL A 49 -29.99 22.02 -24.13
CA VAL A 49 -30.76 21.05 -24.92
C VAL A 49 -32.19 21.56 -25.08
N THR A 50 -32.75 21.46 -26.30
CA THR A 50 -34.14 21.78 -26.62
C THR A 50 -34.83 20.60 -27.29
N CYS A 51 -36.16 20.49 -27.18
CA CYS A 51 -36.93 19.43 -27.85
C CYS A 51 -37.50 19.88 -29.20
N SER A 52 -37.68 21.18 -29.40
CA SER A 52 -38.03 21.76 -30.70
C SER A 52 -36.82 22.33 -31.46
N LYS A 53 -36.90 22.28 -32.80
CA LYS A 53 -35.92 22.94 -33.68
C LYS A 53 -36.00 24.45 -33.48
N TYR A 54 -34.82 25.05 -33.46
CA TYR A 54 -34.68 26.48 -33.26
C TYR A 54 -34.90 27.24 -34.57
N ASP A 55 -35.91 28.11 -34.60
CA ASP A 55 -36.22 28.92 -35.78
C ASP A 55 -35.31 30.16 -35.84
N ARG A 56 -34.50 30.27 -36.92
CA ARG A 56 -33.61 31.43 -37.13
C ARG A 56 -34.33 32.77 -37.09
N SER A 57 -35.61 32.79 -37.50
CA SER A 57 -36.49 33.97 -37.53
C SER A 57 -36.75 34.58 -36.15
N LEU A 58 -36.55 33.82 -35.07
CA LEU A 58 -36.74 34.30 -33.70
C LEU A 58 -35.54 35.10 -33.18
N ARG A 59 -34.36 34.95 -33.79
CA ARG A 59 -33.14 35.64 -33.34
C ARG A 59 -32.97 36.98 -34.07
N ILE A 60 -32.86 38.05 -33.29
CA ILE A 60 -32.75 39.45 -33.73
C ILE A 60 -31.36 39.73 -34.34
N ILE A 61 -30.33 39.03 -33.85
CA ILE A 61 -28.92 39.23 -34.21
C ILE A 61 -28.24 37.93 -34.71
N PRO A 62 -27.05 37.98 -35.34
CA PRO A 62 -26.28 36.80 -35.75
C PRO A 62 -25.87 35.89 -34.57
N TYR A 63 -25.53 34.63 -34.86
CA TYR A 63 -25.29 33.58 -33.84
C TYR A 63 -24.16 33.88 -32.85
N LYS A 64 -23.13 34.62 -33.27
CA LYS A 64 -21.96 34.98 -32.44
C LYS A 64 -22.11 36.29 -31.65
N CYS A 65 -23.19 37.05 -31.87
CA CYS A 65 -23.39 38.35 -31.25
C CYS A 65 -24.33 38.25 -30.04
N LEU A 66 -24.06 39.07 -29.02
CA LEU A 66 -24.93 39.29 -27.87
C LEU A 66 -25.79 40.53 -28.11
N LEU A 67 -26.97 40.56 -27.48
CA LEU A 67 -27.84 41.74 -27.51
C LEU A 67 -27.15 42.92 -26.83
N ASP A 68 -27.56 44.13 -27.17
CA ASP A 68 -27.26 45.33 -26.42
C ASP A 68 -28.22 45.51 -25.23
N GLU A 69 -27.81 46.33 -24.28
CA GLU A 69 -28.47 46.51 -22.98
C GLU A 69 -29.96 46.94 -23.09
N ASP A 70 -30.27 47.77 -24.09
CA ASP A 70 -31.62 48.30 -24.33
C ASP A 70 -32.53 47.27 -25.00
N THR A 71 -32.02 46.50 -25.99
CA THR A 71 -32.82 45.47 -26.67
C THR A 71 -33.09 44.27 -25.78
N GLU A 72 -32.15 43.89 -24.91
CA GLU A 72 -32.35 42.86 -23.87
C GLU A 72 -33.48 43.28 -22.91
N SER A 73 -33.46 44.55 -22.49
CA SER A 73 -34.53 45.14 -21.66
C SER A 73 -35.87 45.20 -22.38
N GLN A 74 -35.87 45.46 -23.69
CA GLN A 74 -37.06 45.48 -24.52
C GLN A 74 -37.69 44.09 -24.70
N CYS A 75 -36.88 43.03 -24.83
CA CYS A 75 -37.37 41.65 -24.85
C CYS A 75 -38.17 41.31 -23.57
N MET A 76 -37.68 41.73 -22.40
CA MET A 76 -38.41 41.57 -21.13
C MET A 76 -39.71 42.38 -21.11
N ARG A 77 -39.68 43.65 -21.54
CA ARG A 77 -40.89 44.50 -21.60
C ARG A 77 -41.97 43.93 -22.51
N HIS A 78 -41.59 43.30 -23.63
CA HIS A 78 -42.56 42.65 -24.52
C HIS A 78 -43.25 41.45 -23.86
N ILE A 79 -42.56 40.70 -23.00
CA ILE A 79 -43.20 39.59 -22.25
C ILE A 79 -44.19 40.13 -21.21
N ILE A 80 -43.81 41.20 -20.50
CA ILE A 80 -44.66 41.86 -19.49
C ILE A 80 -45.93 42.41 -20.17
N SER A 81 -45.75 43.28 -21.17
CA SER A 81 -46.83 43.88 -21.95
C SER A 81 -46.77 43.39 -23.39
N VAL A 82 -47.59 42.39 -23.70
CA VAL A 82 -47.66 41.75 -25.02
C VAL A 82 -48.18 42.76 -26.05
N PRO A 83 -47.43 43.05 -27.14
CA PRO A 83 -47.91 43.91 -28.21
C PRO A 83 -49.16 43.33 -28.89
N PRO A 84 -50.09 44.17 -29.37
CA PRO A 84 -51.34 43.71 -29.98
C PRO A 84 -51.07 42.82 -31.20
N GLY A 85 -51.67 41.63 -31.22
CA GLY A 85 -51.54 40.65 -32.30
C GLY A 85 -50.48 39.56 -32.11
N LEU A 86 -49.63 39.66 -31.08
CA LEU A 86 -48.65 38.62 -30.72
C LEU A 86 -49.11 37.81 -29.51
N LYS A 87 -48.69 36.55 -29.41
CA LYS A 87 -48.91 35.71 -28.22
C LYS A 87 -47.71 35.78 -27.29
N ARG A 88 -47.94 35.70 -25.98
CA ARG A 88 -46.85 35.68 -24.98
C ARG A 88 -45.87 34.53 -25.22
N TYR A 89 -46.36 33.37 -25.66
CA TYR A 89 -45.52 32.23 -26.05
C TYR A 89 -44.48 32.58 -27.13
N ASP A 90 -44.87 33.28 -28.20
CA ASP A 90 -43.95 33.65 -29.28
C ASP A 90 -42.86 34.61 -28.78
N LEU A 91 -43.21 35.47 -27.81
CA LEU A 91 -42.28 36.39 -27.16
C LEU A 91 -41.33 35.65 -26.21
N ILE A 92 -41.79 34.62 -25.50
CA ILE A 92 -40.95 33.73 -24.68
C ILE A 92 -39.95 32.98 -25.57
N ARG A 93 -40.39 32.41 -26.70
CA ARG A 93 -39.47 31.77 -27.66
C ARG A 93 -38.44 32.77 -28.20
N ARG A 94 -38.88 34.00 -28.49
CA ARG A 94 -37.99 35.09 -28.94
C ARG A 94 -37.00 35.49 -27.84
N PHE A 95 -37.40 35.50 -26.58
CA PHE A 95 -36.50 35.77 -25.45
C PHE A 95 -35.44 34.67 -25.31
N ASN A 96 -35.86 33.41 -25.26
CA ASN A 96 -34.95 32.25 -25.20
C ASN A 96 -33.97 32.20 -26.37
N ALA A 97 -34.40 32.71 -27.52
CA ALA A 97 -33.59 32.79 -28.71
C ALA A 97 -32.44 33.79 -28.59
N ASN A 98 -32.65 34.93 -27.94
CA ASN A 98 -31.68 36.03 -27.96
C ASN A 98 -30.83 36.13 -26.69
N ILE A 99 -31.27 35.49 -25.59
CA ILE A 99 -30.56 35.54 -24.31
C ILE A 99 -29.75 34.26 -24.09
N PRO A 100 -28.45 34.37 -23.74
CA PRO A 100 -27.60 33.22 -23.43
C PRO A 100 -28.19 32.33 -22.33
N TYR A 101 -27.80 31.05 -22.34
CA TYR A 101 -28.26 30.11 -21.30
C TYR A 101 -27.73 30.45 -19.90
N ASP A 102 -26.55 31.09 -19.84
CA ASP A 102 -25.89 31.58 -18.62
C ASP A 102 -26.58 32.83 -18.00
N GLY A 103 -27.66 33.31 -18.64
CA GLY A 103 -28.49 34.40 -18.14
C GLY A 103 -28.30 35.72 -18.87
N LEU A 104 -28.77 36.79 -18.22
CA LEU A 104 -28.76 38.16 -18.73
C LEU A 104 -27.32 38.72 -18.78
N THR A 105 -26.95 39.36 -19.90
CA THR A 105 -25.56 39.82 -20.13
C THR A 105 -25.26 41.09 -19.33
N TYR A 106 -26.25 41.98 -19.20
CA TYR A 106 -26.12 43.25 -18.49
C TYR A 106 -26.96 43.26 -17.22
N THR A 107 -26.44 42.62 -16.16
CA THR A 107 -27.09 42.57 -14.83
C THR A 107 -26.81 43.81 -13.97
N VAL A 108 -25.74 44.55 -14.27
CA VAL A 108 -25.36 45.79 -13.57
C VAL A 108 -25.41 46.93 -14.59
N SER A 109 -26.35 47.86 -14.40
CA SER A 109 -26.33 49.12 -15.14
C SER A 109 -25.01 49.84 -14.84
N GLN A 110 -24.30 50.34 -15.85
CA GLN A 110 -23.15 51.22 -15.64
C GLN A 110 -23.53 52.32 -14.64
N GLU A 111 -22.69 52.54 -13.63
CA GLU A 111 -22.95 53.45 -12.50
C GLU A 111 -23.50 54.80 -12.97
N GLY A 112 -24.78 55.04 -12.69
CA GLY A 112 -25.49 56.27 -13.03
C GLY A 112 -26.71 56.43 -12.12
N PHE A 113 -27.12 57.66 -11.87
CA PHE A 113 -28.14 58.09 -10.89
C PHE A 113 -29.57 57.51 -11.09
N PHE A 114 -29.79 56.57 -12.02
CA PHE A 114 -31.07 55.99 -12.44
C PHE A 114 -31.12 54.44 -12.38
N THR A 115 -30.37 53.81 -11.47
CA THR A 115 -30.08 52.35 -11.45
C THR A 115 -31.21 51.42 -10.95
N GLU A 116 -32.33 51.91 -10.42
CA GLU A 116 -33.36 51.05 -9.78
C GLU A 116 -34.37 50.38 -10.73
N ASN A 117 -34.43 50.72 -12.03
CA ASN A 117 -35.54 50.30 -12.90
C ASN A 117 -35.41 48.88 -13.48
N LYS A 118 -34.21 48.30 -13.55
CA LYS A 118 -33.98 47.00 -14.22
C LYS A 118 -34.31 45.79 -13.38
N ALA A 119 -33.93 45.79 -12.10
CA ALA A 119 -34.28 44.71 -11.18
C ALA A 119 -35.80 44.53 -11.09
N LYS A 120 -36.56 45.64 -11.04
CA LYS A 120 -38.03 45.64 -11.09
C LYS A 120 -38.55 45.05 -12.40
N THR A 121 -37.94 45.38 -13.54
CA THR A 121 -38.32 44.83 -14.86
C THR A 121 -38.11 43.31 -14.92
N ILE A 122 -36.99 42.80 -14.37
CA ILE A 122 -36.70 41.36 -14.31
C ILE A 122 -37.75 40.64 -13.45
N VAL A 123 -38.05 41.16 -12.26
CA VAL A 123 -39.06 40.59 -11.35
C VAL A 123 -40.44 40.60 -11.99
N SER A 124 -40.88 41.71 -12.60
CA SER A 124 -42.16 41.78 -13.28
C SER A 124 -42.26 40.85 -14.50
N CYS A 125 -41.15 40.65 -15.22
CA CYS A 125 -41.08 39.68 -16.31
C CYS A 125 -41.24 38.26 -15.77
N LEU A 126 -40.55 37.94 -14.68
CA LEU A 126 -40.63 36.65 -14.01
C LEU A 126 -42.05 36.33 -13.52
N GLU A 127 -42.72 37.29 -12.87
CA GLU A 127 -44.13 37.14 -12.45
C GLU A 127 -45.07 36.93 -13.65
N SER A 128 -44.82 37.62 -14.77
CA SER A 128 -45.62 37.48 -15.99
C SER A 128 -45.44 36.11 -16.66
N VAL A 129 -44.23 35.53 -16.59
CA VAL A 129 -43.95 34.18 -17.10
C VAL A 129 -44.53 33.11 -16.18
N LEU A 130 -44.48 33.30 -14.85
CA LEU A 130 -45.07 32.37 -13.88
C LEU A 130 -46.61 32.38 -13.88
N ALA A 131 -47.23 33.49 -14.31
CA ALA A 131 -48.68 33.59 -14.39
C ALA A 131 -49.29 32.83 -15.60
N GLU A 132 -48.47 32.45 -16.58
CA GLU A 132 -48.92 31.68 -17.75
C GLU A 132 -49.06 30.19 -17.42
N ASN A 133 -50.12 29.57 -17.92
CA ASN A 133 -50.32 28.13 -17.85
C ASN A 133 -50.62 27.59 -19.26
N PHE A 134 -49.69 26.80 -19.79
CA PHE A 134 -49.77 26.23 -21.14
C PHE A 134 -50.35 24.80 -21.19
N GLY A 135 -50.90 24.29 -20.07
CA GLY A 135 -51.50 22.96 -20.00
C GLY A 135 -50.46 21.84 -20.19
N ASN A 136 -50.71 20.93 -21.13
CA ASN A 136 -49.86 19.75 -21.40
C ASN A 136 -49.06 19.89 -22.72
N GLU A 137 -48.97 21.10 -23.29
CA GLU A 137 -48.23 21.32 -24.52
C GLU A 137 -46.72 21.37 -24.28
N ILE A 138 -46.02 20.28 -24.61
CA ILE A 138 -44.61 20.05 -24.26
C ILE A 138 -43.70 21.21 -24.69
N ASN A 139 -43.78 21.62 -25.95
CA ASN A 139 -42.97 22.71 -26.52
C ASN A 139 -43.21 24.07 -25.87
N LYS A 140 -44.40 24.31 -25.31
CA LYS A 140 -44.73 25.56 -24.61
C LYS A 140 -44.22 25.55 -23.18
N CYS A 141 -44.42 24.44 -22.49
CA CYS A 141 -43.92 24.18 -21.15
C CYS A 141 -42.39 24.24 -21.09
N GLU A 142 -41.69 23.59 -22.03
CA GLU A 142 -40.23 23.65 -22.13
C GLU A 142 -39.72 25.09 -22.32
N ALA A 143 -40.33 25.85 -23.25
CA ALA A 143 -39.94 27.23 -23.49
C ALA A 143 -40.15 28.13 -22.25
N GLN A 144 -41.22 27.88 -21.49
CA GLN A 144 -41.48 28.58 -20.22
C GLN A 144 -40.36 28.29 -19.19
N LEU A 145 -39.99 27.02 -19.01
CA LEU A 145 -38.93 26.60 -18.08
C LEU A 145 -37.55 27.15 -18.48
N GLN A 146 -37.22 27.12 -19.77
CA GLN A 146 -35.97 27.68 -20.30
C GLN A 146 -35.87 29.20 -20.15
N CYS A 147 -37.01 29.90 -20.19
CA CYS A 147 -37.08 31.33 -19.91
C CYS A 147 -36.85 31.61 -18.43
N LEU A 148 -37.49 30.83 -17.55
CA LEU A 148 -37.29 30.92 -16.10
C LEU A 148 -35.84 30.64 -15.71
N HIS A 149 -35.20 29.61 -16.26
CA HIS A 149 -33.77 29.31 -16.04
C HIS A 149 -32.89 30.55 -16.31
N ARG A 150 -33.07 31.20 -17.46
CA ARG A 150 -32.29 32.40 -17.85
C ARG A 150 -32.58 33.61 -16.96
N LEU A 151 -33.82 33.76 -16.50
CA LEU A 151 -34.19 34.82 -15.56
C LEU A 151 -33.57 34.57 -14.17
N PHE A 152 -33.63 33.34 -13.66
CA PHE A 152 -33.03 32.95 -12.38
C PHE A 152 -31.49 32.99 -12.38
N ALA A 153 -30.86 32.79 -13.54
CA ALA A 153 -29.42 32.97 -13.71
C ALA A 153 -28.95 34.42 -13.48
N SER A 154 -29.85 35.41 -13.52
CA SER A 154 -29.54 36.81 -13.21
C SER A 154 -29.57 37.09 -11.70
N LYS A 155 -28.76 38.05 -11.21
CA LYS A 155 -28.72 38.42 -9.78
C LYS A 155 -30.09 38.76 -9.21
N SER A 156 -30.84 39.60 -9.91
CA SER A 156 -32.17 40.03 -9.47
C SER A 156 -33.19 38.88 -9.50
N GLY A 157 -33.13 37.98 -10.48
CA GLY A 157 -33.99 36.81 -10.54
C GLY A 157 -33.66 35.78 -9.47
N PHE A 158 -32.37 35.51 -9.24
CA PHE A 158 -31.89 34.61 -8.18
C PHE A 158 -32.33 35.10 -6.78
N GLN A 159 -32.25 36.40 -6.52
CA GLN A 159 -32.73 37.02 -5.28
C GLN A 159 -34.26 37.01 -5.19
N ALA A 160 -34.98 37.20 -6.31
CA ALA A 160 -36.43 37.30 -6.34
C ALA A 160 -37.14 36.05 -5.80
N PHE A 161 -36.53 34.87 -5.93
CA PHE A 161 -37.12 33.62 -5.47
C PHE A 161 -37.48 33.63 -3.97
N THR A 162 -36.64 34.24 -3.13
CA THR A 162 -36.87 34.36 -1.68
C THR A 162 -37.32 35.74 -1.24
N ALA A 163 -36.92 36.80 -1.97
CA ALA A 163 -37.25 38.18 -1.60
C ALA A 163 -38.66 38.62 -2.01
N VAL A 164 -39.24 38.05 -3.07
CA VAL A 164 -40.54 38.48 -3.61
C VAL A 164 -41.64 37.51 -3.17
N PRO A 165 -42.70 37.98 -2.46
CA PRO A 165 -43.77 37.11 -1.99
C PRO A 165 -44.60 36.54 -3.15
N GLY A 166 -44.97 35.26 -3.06
CA GLY A 166 -45.81 34.56 -4.05
C GLY A 166 -45.08 33.95 -5.25
N VAL A 167 -43.84 34.37 -5.55
CA VAL A 167 -43.02 33.76 -6.63
C VAL A 167 -42.73 32.28 -6.33
N ARG A 168 -42.35 31.97 -5.08
CA ARG A 168 -42.06 30.60 -4.63
C ARG A 168 -43.26 29.66 -4.75
N GLU A 169 -44.44 30.10 -4.34
CA GLU A 169 -45.67 29.30 -4.37
C GLU A 169 -46.06 28.97 -5.83
N LYS A 170 -46.10 30.01 -6.69
CA LYS A 170 -46.40 29.84 -8.12
C LYS A 170 -45.39 28.95 -8.83
N LEU A 171 -44.09 29.08 -8.51
CA LEU A 171 -43.07 28.20 -9.07
C LEU A 171 -43.24 26.76 -8.58
N GLY A 172 -43.57 26.55 -7.30
CA GLY A 172 -43.84 25.23 -6.74
C GLY A 172 -45.02 24.53 -7.44
N ASP A 173 -46.14 25.24 -7.60
CA ASP A 173 -47.32 24.73 -8.32
C ASP A 173 -46.99 24.39 -9.78
N LEU A 174 -46.20 25.24 -10.45
CA LEU A 174 -45.73 24.99 -11.81
C LEU A 174 -44.86 23.72 -11.88
N VAL A 175 -43.88 23.58 -10.99
CA VAL A 175 -42.97 22.41 -10.96
C VAL A 175 -43.74 21.11 -10.73
N VAL A 176 -44.67 21.09 -9.77
CA VAL A 176 -45.51 19.90 -9.52
C VAL A 176 -46.38 19.57 -10.74
N HIS A 177 -46.97 20.58 -11.38
CA HIS A 177 -47.71 20.38 -12.63
C HIS A 177 -46.82 19.80 -13.74
N MET A 178 -45.59 20.32 -13.90
CA MET A 178 -44.65 19.87 -14.94
C MET A 178 -44.17 18.43 -14.73
N LEU A 179 -43.82 18.04 -13.51
CA LEU A 179 -43.39 16.67 -13.19
C LEU A 179 -44.53 15.64 -13.35
N ASN A 180 -45.78 16.06 -13.14
CA ASN A 180 -46.96 15.21 -13.39
C ASN A 180 -47.20 14.91 -14.88
N ILE A 181 -46.63 15.68 -15.81
CA ILE A 181 -46.72 15.41 -17.25
C ILE A 181 -45.92 14.16 -17.64
N SER A 182 -44.89 13.79 -16.86
CA SER A 182 -44.06 12.59 -17.03
C SER A 182 -43.35 12.45 -18.39
N ASN A 183 -42.86 13.58 -18.94
CA ASN A 183 -42.06 13.60 -20.16
C ASN A 183 -40.60 13.96 -19.83
N GLU A 184 -39.65 13.14 -20.30
CA GLU A 184 -38.20 13.29 -20.09
C GLU A 184 -37.66 14.69 -20.45
N CYS A 185 -38.18 15.33 -21.51
CA CYS A 185 -37.80 16.69 -21.90
C CYS A 185 -38.17 17.73 -20.84
N ILE A 186 -39.39 17.64 -20.33
CA ILE A 186 -39.91 18.56 -19.32
C ILE A 186 -39.23 18.29 -17.98
N ASP A 187 -39.06 17.03 -17.62
CA ASP A 187 -38.38 16.63 -16.39
C ASP A 187 -36.94 17.17 -16.37
N TYR A 188 -36.19 17.00 -17.47
CA TYR A 188 -34.85 17.57 -17.64
C TYR A 188 -34.84 19.10 -17.53
N ALA A 189 -35.70 19.79 -18.27
CA ALA A 189 -35.77 21.26 -18.25
C ALA A 189 -36.19 21.82 -16.87
N THR A 190 -37.04 21.09 -16.15
CA THR A 190 -37.49 21.44 -14.80
C THR A 190 -36.32 21.32 -13.82
N VAL A 191 -35.59 20.21 -13.84
CA VAL A 191 -34.46 19.97 -12.93
C VAL A 191 -33.30 20.93 -13.21
N GLU A 192 -32.98 21.23 -14.48
CA GLU A 192 -31.97 22.24 -14.84
C GLU A 192 -32.38 23.64 -14.34
N MET A 193 -33.65 24.02 -14.48
CA MET A 193 -34.15 25.27 -13.92
C MET A 193 -34.00 25.31 -12.39
N LEU A 194 -34.30 24.21 -11.70
CA LEU A 194 -34.05 24.11 -10.25
C LEU A 194 -32.56 24.19 -9.90
N CYS A 195 -31.67 23.64 -10.73
CA CYS A 195 -30.22 23.76 -10.55
C CYS A 195 -29.74 25.22 -10.61
N SER A 196 -30.34 26.05 -11.47
CA SER A 196 -30.03 27.49 -11.55
C SER A 196 -30.37 28.27 -10.27
N LEU A 197 -31.27 27.74 -9.43
CA LEU A 197 -31.61 28.29 -8.12
C LEU A 197 -30.70 27.75 -6.99
N MET A 198 -30.04 26.61 -7.22
CA MET A 198 -29.14 25.96 -6.27
C MET A 198 -27.71 26.48 -6.37
N GLN A 199 -27.26 26.85 -7.57
CA GLN A 199 -25.96 27.47 -7.83
C GLN A 199 -26.13 28.74 -8.67
N PRO A 200 -25.63 29.91 -8.21
CA PRO A 200 -25.57 31.13 -9.01
C PRO A 200 -24.67 30.93 -10.25
N MET A 201 -25.18 31.32 -11.42
CA MET A 201 -24.47 31.28 -12.70
C MET A 201 -23.74 32.61 -13.02
N HIS A 202 -24.01 33.68 -12.28
CA HIS A 202 -23.42 35.01 -12.52
C HIS A 202 -22.16 35.31 -11.69
N SER A 203 -21.34 36.25 -12.18
CA SER A 203 -20.09 36.69 -11.54
C SER A 203 -20.25 37.36 -10.17
N ASN A 204 -21.36 38.07 -9.91
CA ASN A 204 -21.63 38.79 -8.65
C ASN A 204 -22.25 37.89 -7.58
N TYR A 205 -21.46 36.90 -7.17
CA TYR A 205 -21.84 35.79 -6.31
C TYR A 205 -22.06 36.17 -4.83
N GLU A 206 -23.24 35.89 -4.27
CA GLU A 206 -23.52 36.07 -2.82
C GLU A 206 -23.88 34.72 -2.17
N LEU A 207 -23.04 34.23 -1.26
CA LEU A 207 -23.23 32.92 -0.58
C LEU A 207 -24.53 32.90 0.26
N LYS A 208 -24.96 34.05 0.78
CA LYS A 208 -26.18 34.17 1.58
C LYS A 208 -27.44 33.85 0.77
N LEU A 209 -27.54 34.37 -0.46
CA LEU A 209 -28.70 34.13 -1.32
C LEU A 209 -28.79 32.66 -1.71
N GLU A 210 -27.65 32.02 -1.98
CA GLU A 210 -27.57 30.58 -2.22
C GLU A 210 -28.11 29.78 -1.03
N GLN A 211 -27.69 30.11 0.21
CA GLN A 211 -28.16 29.44 1.42
C GLN A 211 -29.69 29.58 1.61
N LEU A 212 -30.25 30.77 1.38
CA LEU A 212 -31.70 31.01 1.49
C LEU A 212 -32.49 30.26 0.41
N ASN A 213 -32.00 30.24 -0.83
CA ASN A 213 -32.64 29.53 -1.93
C ASN A 213 -32.63 28.02 -1.69
N LYS A 214 -31.48 27.44 -1.31
CA LYS A 214 -31.36 26.02 -0.93
C LYS A 214 -32.28 25.66 0.23
N GLN A 215 -32.31 26.48 1.29
CA GLN A 215 -33.19 26.26 2.43
C GLN A 215 -34.67 26.26 2.00
N SER A 216 -35.05 27.14 1.08
CA SER A 216 -36.44 27.28 0.63
C SER A 216 -36.88 26.19 -0.36
N LEU A 217 -35.98 25.70 -1.20
CA LEU A 217 -36.26 24.59 -2.13
C LEU A 217 -36.34 23.25 -1.40
N LEU A 218 -35.40 22.99 -0.49
CA LEU A 218 -35.25 21.70 0.18
C LEU A 218 -36.09 21.58 1.46
N SER A 219 -36.87 22.59 1.84
CA SER A 219 -37.66 22.54 3.08
C SER A 219 -38.83 21.57 3.03
N ASN A 220 -39.36 21.26 1.83
CA ASN A 220 -40.50 20.36 1.67
C ASN A 220 -40.02 18.92 1.39
N PRO A 221 -40.15 17.99 2.36
CA PRO A 221 -39.64 16.63 2.19
C PRO A 221 -40.36 15.86 1.08
N GLN A 222 -41.68 16.01 0.94
CA GLN A 222 -42.46 15.29 -0.09
C GLN A 222 -42.03 15.67 -1.50
N PHE A 223 -41.66 16.94 -1.70
CA PHE A 223 -41.14 17.41 -2.97
C PHE A 223 -39.78 16.77 -3.28
N VAL A 224 -38.89 16.68 -2.29
CA VAL A 224 -37.58 16.02 -2.45
C VAL A 224 -37.75 14.52 -2.69
N GLU A 225 -38.68 13.84 -2.00
CA GLU A 225 -39.01 12.43 -2.26
C GLU A 225 -39.41 12.22 -3.72
N HIS A 226 -40.31 13.06 -4.25
CA HIS A 226 -40.77 12.94 -5.62
C HIS A 226 -39.64 13.09 -6.64
N LEU A 227 -38.70 14.01 -6.40
CA LEU A 227 -37.50 14.18 -7.24
C LEU A 227 -36.55 12.96 -7.15
N LEU A 228 -36.39 12.38 -5.97
CA LEU A 228 -35.55 11.18 -5.79
C LEU A 228 -36.19 9.93 -6.41
N ASP A 229 -37.51 9.79 -6.33
CA ASP A 229 -38.25 8.69 -6.94
C ASP A 229 -38.20 8.75 -8.48
N LEU A 230 -38.07 9.95 -9.04
CA LEU A 230 -37.81 10.15 -10.46
C LEU A 230 -36.44 9.59 -10.88
N VAL A 231 -35.40 9.74 -10.06
CA VAL A 231 -34.09 9.09 -10.30
C VAL A 231 -34.22 7.57 -10.23
N VAL A 232 -34.94 7.04 -9.24
CA VAL A 232 -35.17 5.59 -9.07
C VAL A 232 -35.88 5.02 -10.30
N LYS A 233 -36.98 5.65 -10.74
CA LYS A 233 -37.77 5.25 -11.91
C LYS A 233 -36.92 5.19 -13.18
N HIS A 234 -36.16 6.24 -13.49
CA HIS A 234 -35.31 6.27 -14.68
C HIS A 234 -34.14 5.30 -14.60
N THR A 235 -33.60 5.07 -13.40
CA THR A 235 -32.51 4.11 -13.18
C THR A 235 -32.97 2.67 -13.40
N GLU A 236 -34.14 2.30 -12.87
CA GLU A 236 -34.74 0.97 -13.03
C GLU A 236 -35.16 0.69 -14.47
N GLN A 237 -35.67 1.71 -15.16
CA GLN A 237 -36.09 1.61 -16.57
C GLN A 237 -34.92 1.71 -17.56
N LYS A 238 -33.72 2.10 -17.11
CA LYS A 238 -32.56 2.44 -17.97
C LYS A 238 -32.90 3.51 -19.03
N THR A 239 -33.69 4.51 -18.66
CA THR A 239 -34.13 5.63 -19.54
C THR A 239 -33.71 6.99 -18.97
N GLY A 240 -33.87 8.07 -19.73
CA GLY A 240 -33.72 9.44 -19.21
C GLY A 240 -32.31 9.81 -18.70
N ALA A 241 -31.24 9.43 -19.41
CA ALA A 241 -29.86 9.72 -18.98
C ALA A 241 -29.56 11.22 -18.78
N LEU A 242 -30.22 12.10 -19.53
CA LEU A 242 -30.14 13.57 -19.35
C LEU A 242 -30.76 14.00 -18.02
N VAL A 243 -31.93 13.44 -17.69
CA VAL A 243 -32.63 13.70 -16.44
C VAL A 243 -31.79 13.25 -15.25
N ILE A 244 -31.24 12.03 -15.29
CA ILE A 244 -30.35 11.50 -14.25
C ILE A 244 -29.12 12.40 -14.06
N ALA A 245 -28.49 12.84 -15.15
CA ALA A 245 -27.33 13.74 -15.07
C ALA A 245 -27.67 15.07 -14.38
N SER A 246 -28.78 15.72 -14.77
CA SER A 246 -29.24 16.96 -14.13
C SER A 246 -29.63 16.76 -12.66
N MET A 247 -30.21 15.61 -12.32
CA MET A 247 -30.53 15.25 -10.93
C MET A 247 -29.28 15.01 -10.09
N LEU A 248 -28.24 14.41 -10.67
CA LEU A 248 -26.94 14.26 -10.00
C LEU A 248 -26.25 15.61 -9.80
N ASP A 249 -26.37 16.55 -10.74
CA ASP A 249 -25.90 17.93 -10.55
C ASP A 249 -26.68 18.60 -9.39
N PHE A 250 -28.01 18.47 -9.36
CA PHE A 250 -28.85 18.97 -8.27
C PHE A 250 -28.41 18.42 -6.90
N LEU A 251 -28.19 17.11 -6.80
CA LEU A 251 -27.70 16.46 -5.58
C LEU A 251 -26.25 16.85 -5.26
N THR A 252 -25.41 17.08 -6.27
CA THR A 252 -24.05 17.57 -6.09
C THR A 252 -24.06 18.95 -5.43
N TYR A 253 -24.94 19.85 -5.89
CA TYR A 253 -25.09 21.18 -5.28
C TYR A 253 -25.68 21.14 -3.87
N ALA A 254 -26.50 20.13 -3.56
CA ALA A 254 -27.09 19.98 -2.23
C ALA A 254 -26.15 19.30 -1.20
N LEU A 255 -25.50 18.19 -1.59
CA LEU A 255 -24.80 17.26 -0.68
C LEU A 255 -23.27 17.26 -0.81
N CYS A 256 -22.72 17.56 -1.98
CA CYS A 256 -21.29 17.37 -2.22
C CYS A 256 -20.48 18.61 -1.86
N ALA A 257 -19.31 18.42 -1.24
CA ALA A 257 -18.36 19.50 -1.03
C ALA A 257 -17.74 19.94 -2.37
N PRO A 258 -17.55 21.26 -2.63
CA PRO A 258 -17.68 22.37 -1.69
C PRO A 258 -19.11 22.95 -1.54
N TYR A 259 -20.08 22.58 -2.39
CA TYR A 259 -21.41 23.21 -2.40
C TYR A 259 -22.27 22.95 -1.16
N SER A 260 -22.06 21.83 -0.46
CA SER A 260 -22.83 21.47 0.74
C SER A 260 -22.56 22.33 1.97
N GLU A 261 -21.55 23.19 1.93
CA GLU A 261 -21.25 24.13 3.03
C GLU A 261 -22.32 25.22 3.18
N THR A 262 -23.08 25.50 2.11
CA THR A 262 -24.20 26.48 2.13
C THR A 262 -25.55 25.83 2.41
N THR A 263 -25.63 24.50 2.51
CA THR A 263 -26.85 23.77 2.89
C THR A 263 -27.02 23.74 4.41
N LEU A 264 -28.22 24.05 4.90
CA LEU A 264 -28.53 24.03 6.33
C LEU A 264 -28.38 22.60 6.89
N GLY A 265 -27.72 22.45 8.05
CA GLY A 265 -27.37 21.14 8.61
C GLY A 265 -28.53 20.18 8.84
N THR A 266 -29.70 20.67 9.29
CA THR A 266 -30.88 19.83 9.50
C THR A 266 -31.47 19.29 8.20
N ILE A 267 -31.50 20.13 7.16
CA ILE A 267 -31.97 19.76 5.82
C ILE A 267 -30.96 18.81 5.15
N PHE A 268 -29.66 19.06 5.37
CA PHE A 268 -28.60 18.18 4.88
C PHE A 268 -28.72 16.77 5.45
N ASP A 269 -28.89 16.63 6.78
CA ASP A 269 -29.01 15.33 7.43
C ASP A 269 -30.26 14.57 6.92
N LEU A 270 -31.41 15.26 6.79
CA LEU A 270 -32.64 14.69 6.23
C LEU A 270 -32.45 14.21 4.78
N LEU A 271 -31.89 15.06 3.91
CA LEU A 271 -31.72 14.72 2.50
C LEU A 271 -30.70 13.58 2.33
N LEU A 272 -29.65 13.55 3.16
CA LEU A 272 -28.68 12.47 3.16
C LEU A 272 -29.34 11.13 3.51
N GLU A 273 -30.21 11.10 4.53
CA GLU A 273 -30.95 9.89 4.92
C GLU A 273 -31.87 9.40 3.80
N MET A 274 -32.63 10.31 3.18
CA MET A 274 -33.55 9.97 2.08
C MET A 274 -32.84 9.41 0.84
N VAL A 275 -31.64 9.94 0.52
CA VAL A 275 -30.80 9.42 -0.58
C VAL A 275 -30.19 8.08 -0.19
N ALA A 276 -29.76 7.91 1.06
CA ALA A 276 -29.21 6.66 1.56
C ALA A 276 -30.23 5.50 1.56
N GLU A 277 -31.52 5.78 1.81
CA GLU A 277 -32.60 4.79 1.66
C GLU A 277 -32.67 4.22 0.24
N ARG A 278 -32.39 5.05 -0.77
CA ARG A 278 -32.39 4.70 -2.20
C ARG A 278 -31.00 4.28 -2.71
N GLY A 279 -30.07 3.95 -1.81
CA GLY A 279 -28.68 3.67 -2.14
C GLY A 279 -28.46 2.60 -3.22
N SER A 280 -29.28 1.54 -3.26
CA SER A 280 -29.17 0.49 -4.29
C SER A 280 -29.34 1.05 -5.71
N SER A 281 -30.32 1.93 -5.92
CA SER A 281 -30.53 2.59 -7.21
C SER A 281 -29.32 3.46 -7.58
N PHE A 282 -28.74 4.20 -6.63
CA PHE A 282 -27.53 5.00 -6.87
C PHE A 282 -26.30 4.13 -7.20
N TYR A 283 -26.16 2.95 -6.59
CA TYR A 283 -25.08 2.02 -6.92
C TYR A 283 -25.21 1.45 -8.33
N ARG A 284 -26.43 1.25 -8.84
CA ARG A 284 -26.66 0.84 -10.24
C ARG A 284 -26.20 1.91 -11.25
N LEU A 285 -26.15 3.18 -10.85
CA LEU A 285 -25.63 4.25 -11.72
C LEU A 285 -24.14 4.06 -12.07
N PHE A 286 -23.37 3.32 -11.28
CA PHE A 286 -21.98 3.00 -11.60
C PHE A 286 -21.82 2.08 -12.80
N GLN A 287 -22.91 1.40 -13.22
CA GLN A 287 -22.93 0.55 -14.41
C GLN A 287 -23.28 1.34 -15.69
N TYR A 288 -23.57 2.65 -15.59
CA TYR A 288 -23.84 3.45 -16.77
C TYR A 288 -22.57 3.71 -17.58
N PRO A 289 -22.63 3.68 -18.93
CA PRO A 289 -21.47 3.94 -19.78
C PRO A 289 -21.00 5.40 -19.72
N SER A 290 -21.87 6.32 -19.27
CA SER A 290 -21.52 7.74 -19.15
C SER A 290 -20.67 8.02 -17.91
N MET A 291 -19.42 8.40 -18.13
CA MET A 291 -18.47 8.80 -17.10
C MET A 291 -18.93 10.01 -16.27
N THR A 292 -19.83 10.84 -16.79
CA THR A 292 -20.43 11.97 -16.08
C THR A 292 -21.40 11.49 -15.00
N ILE A 293 -22.23 10.50 -15.33
CA ILE A 293 -23.18 9.90 -14.39
C ILE A 293 -22.42 9.16 -13.29
N VAL A 294 -21.41 8.37 -13.65
CA VAL A 294 -20.52 7.69 -12.70
C VAL A 294 -19.84 8.67 -11.74
N LYS A 295 -19.32 9.79 -12.28
CA LYS A 295 -18.72 10.86 -11.46
C LYS A 295 -19.73 11.47 -10.49
N GLY A 296 -20.92 11.84 -10.97
CA GLY A 296 -21.97 12.45 -10.15
C GLY A 296 -22.44 11.52 -9.03
N ALA A 297 -22.76 10.27 -9.37
CA ALA A 297 -23.14 9.24 -8.40
C ALA A 297 -22.02 8.98 -7.38
N GLY A 298 -20.77 8.97 -7.83
CA GLY A 298 -19.61 8.78 -6.98
C GLY A 298 -19.36 9.93 -6.00
N MET A 299 -19.58 11.18 -6.43
CA MET A 299 -19.51 12.35 -5.54
C MET A 299 -20.58 12.29 -4.45
N VAL A 300 -21.82 11.91 -4.82
CA VAL A 300 -22.93 11.72 -3.87
C VAL A 300 -22.62 10.59 -2.89
N MET A 301 -22.14 9.44 -3.37
CA MET A 301 -21.80 8.29 -2.52
C MET A 301 -20.66 8.61 -1.54
N ARG A 302 -19.66 9.37 -1.99
CA ARG A 302 -18.59 9.88 -1.13
C ARG A 302 -19.15 10.76 0.00
N ALA A 303 -20.08 11.68 -0.32
CA ALA A 303 -20.69 12.54 0.68
C ALA A 303 -21.48 11.74 1.73
N ILE A 304 -22.20 10.69 1.31
CA ILE A 304 -22.94 9.81 2.21
C ILE A 304 -21.97 9.08 3.17
N ILE A 305 -20.92 8.44 2.66
CA ILE A 305 -20.04 7.61 3.50
C ILE A 305 -19.24 8.47 4.49
N GLU A 306 -18.77 9.65 4.08
CA GLU A 306 -17.96 10.50 4.95
C GLU A 306 -18.78 11.21 6.04
N GLU A 307 -20.02 11.62 5.73
CA GLU A 307 -20.81 12.52 6.58
C GLU A 307 -21.98 11.86 7.33
N SER A 308 -22.42 10.67 6.91
CA SER A 308 -23.58 9.98 7.50
C SER A 308 -23.29 9.32 8.87
N THR A 309 -24.28 8.65 9.44
CA THR A 309 -24.10 7.84 10.66
C THR A 309 -23.29 6.58 10.34
N ILE A 310 -22.59 6.03 11.33
CA ILE A 310 -21.75 4.84 11.15
C ILE A 310 -22.56 3.66 10.60
N GLU A 311 -23.82 3.51 11.02
CA GLU A 311 -24.73 2.47 10.54
C GLU A 311 -25.05 2.61 9.05
N ILE A 312 -25.38 3.83 8.59
CA ILE A 312 -25.65 4.10 7.18
C ILE A 312 -24.39 3.91 6.35
N SER A 313 -23.24 4.41 6.81
CA SER A 313 -21.96 4.22 6.11
C SER A 313 -21.62 2.74 5.97
N LYS A 314 -21.76 1.92 7.01
CA LYS A 314 -21.53 0.46 6.93
C LYS A 314 -22.49 -0.21 5.96
N LYS A 315 -23.78 0.16 5.98
CA LYS A 315 -24.76 -0.33 5.00
C LYS A 315 -24.34 0.02 3.57
N MET A 316 -23.90 1.25 3.32
CA MET A 316 -23.43 1.68 2.00
C MET A 316 -22.15 0.97 1.58
N GLN A 317 -21.19 0.75 2.49
CA GLN A 317 -19.98 -0.02 2.21
C GLN A 317 -20.30 -1.47 1.82
N MET A 318 -21.24 -2.11 2.51
CA MET A 318 -21.71 -3.46 2.14
C MET A 318 -22.44 -3.45 0.80
N LEU A 319 -23.25 -2.43 0.51
CA LEU A 319 -23.92 -2.30 -0.79
C LEU A 319 -22.93 -2.17 -1.96
N SER A 320 -21.76 -1.56 -1.74
CA SER A 320 -20.71 -1.49 -2.76
C SER A 320 -20.20 -2.87 -3.18
N LEU A 321 -20.19 -3.84 -2.25
CA LEU A 321 -19.84 -5.23 -2.50
C LEU A 321 -21.04 -5.99 -3.09
N THR A 322 -22.27 -5.79 -2.61
CA THR A 322 -23.42 -6.54 -3.16
C THR A 322 -23.75 -6.14 -4.60
N GLU A 323 -23.62 -4.87 -4.97
CA GLU A 323 -23.95 -4.39 -6.32
C GLU A 323 -22.83 -4.60 -7.34
N GLY A 324 -21.63 -4.99 -6.89
CA GLY A 324 -20.43 -5.15 -7.73
C GLY A 324 -19.70 -3.84 -8.05
N ALA A 325 -20.11 -2.72 -7.45
CA ALA A 325 -19.48 -1.41 -7.68
C ALA A 325 -18.01 -1.39 -7.24
N PHE A 326 -17.65 -2.17 -6.21
CA PHE A 326 -16.27 -2.31 -5.77
C PHE A 326 -15.34 -2.77 -6.90
N LEU A 327 -15.74 -3.78 -7.69
CA LEU A 327 -14.94 -4.27 -8.83
C LEU A 327 -14.80 -3.23 -9.94
N VAL A 328 -15.90 -2.55 -10.28
CA VAL A 328 -15.91 -1.53 -11.34
C VAL A 328 -14.95 -0.40 -10.98
N HIS A 329 -15.00 0.08 -9.74
CA HIS A 329 -14.10 1.14 -9.29
C HIS A 329 -12.66 0.65 -9.05
N LEU A 330 -12.46 -0.62 -8.68
CA LEU A 330 -11.13 -1.23 -8.61
C LEU A 330 -10.47 -1.25 -9.99
N HIS A 331 -11.23 -1.63 -11.02
CA HIS A 331 -10.81 -1.56 -12.43
C HIS A 331 -10.52 -0.10 -12.85
N MET A 332 -11.45 0.82 -12.60
CA MET A 332 -11.25 2.24 -12.94
C MET A 332 -10.05 2.87 -12.23
N SER A 333 -9.80 2.52 -10.97
CA SER A 333 -8.71 3.10 -10.19
C SER A 333 -7.34 2.55 -10.58
N LEU A 334 -7.22 1.23 -10.84
CA LEU A 334 -5.92 0.58 -11.04
C LEU A 334 -5.58 0.34 -12.51
N LEU A 335 -6.59 -0.03 -13.32
CA LEU A 335 -6.39 -0.59 -14.66
C LEU A 335 -6.71 0.39 -15.80
N SER A 336 -7.50 1.43 -15.54
CA SER A 336 -7.84 2.43 -16.57
C SER A 336 -6.62 3.23 -17.02
N VAL A 337 -6.41 3.24 -18.34
CA VAL A 337 -5.33 3.96 -19.03
C VAL A 337 -5.95 5.05 -19.90
N GLY A 338 -5.77 6.31 -19.52
CA GLY A 338 -6.28 7.45 -20.27
C GLY A 338 -5.65 8.76 -19.81
N ARG A 339 -5.42 9.69 -20.76
CA ARG A 339 -4.89 11.04 -20.48
C ARG A 339 -5.99 12.11 -20.39
N ASP A 340 -7.23 11.73 -20.70
CA ASP A 340 -8.39 12.61 -20.63
C ASP A 340 -8.65 13.06 -19.18
N LEU A 341 -8.90 14.36 -18.99
CA LEU A 341 -9.23 14.94 -17.68
C LEU A 341 -10.41 14.21 -17.00
N ARG A 342 -11.41 13.77 -17.78
CA ARG A 342 -12.57 13.03 -17.28
C ARG A 342 -12.20 11.66 -16.72
N VAL A 343 -11.30 10.95 -17.39
CA VAL A 343 -10.81 9.63 -16.94
C VAL A 343 -9.93 9.79 -15.72
N LEU A 344 -9.06 10.81 -15.68
CA LEU A 344 -8.23 11.11 -14.51
C LEU A 344 -9.08 11.50 -13.28
N ALA A 345 -10.11 12.32 -13.46
CA ALA A 345 -11.03 12.70 -12.39
C ALA A 345 -11.80 11.48 -11.85
N ASN A 346 -12.30 10.60 -12.72
CA ASN A 346 -12.98 9.37 -12.30
C ASN A 346 -12.02 8.37 -11.65
N LYS A 347 -10.78 8.27 -12.12
CA LYS A 347 -9.74 7.44 -11.50
C LYS A 347 -9.42 7.92 -10.08
N GLN A 348 -9.23 9.24 -9.90
CA GLN A 348 -8.99 9.84 -8.59
C GLN A 348 -10.18 9.63 -7.65
N LEU A 349 -11.40 9.83 -8.14
CA LEU A 349 -12.63 9.62 -7.38
C LEU A 349 -12.81 8.15 -6.99
N SER A 350 -12.55 7.22 -7.91
CA SER A 350 -12.64 5.78 -7.65
C SER A 350 -11.65 5.34 -6.59
N GLY A 351 -10.40 5.83 -6.64
CA GLY A 351 -9.43 5.54 -5.59
C GLY A 351 -9.82 6.09 -4.22
N HIS A 352 -10.44 7.28 -4.18
CA HIS A 352 -10.98 7.83 -2.94
C HIS A 352 -12.15 6.99 -2.40
N LEU A 353 -13.09 6.58 -3.26
CA LEU A 353 -14.21 5.70 -2.89
C LEU A 353 -13.71 4.36 -2.36
N LEU A 354 -12.75 3.71 -3.01
CA LEU A 354 -12.16 2.46 -2.54
C LEU A 354 -11.54 2.64 -1.15
N SER A 355 -10.79 3.72 -0.92
CA SER A 355 -10.22 4.01 0.40
C SER A 355 -11.30 4.14 1.49
N LEU A 356 -12.46 4.71 1.15
CA LEU A 356 -13.60 4.83 2.06
C LEU A 356 -14.36 3.51 2.24
N TRP A 357 -14.42 2.65 1.21
CA TRP A 357 -15.09 1.35 1.29
C TRP A 357 -14.30 0.30 2.07
N ILE A 358 -12.97 0.45 2.13
CA ILE A 358 -12.06 -0.41 2.91
C ILE A 358 -12.01 0.02 4.38
N ALA A 359 -12.14 1.33 4.66
CA ALA A 359 -12.06 1.86 6.02
C ALA A 359 -13.13 1.22 6.93
N ASP A 360 -12.70 0.62 8.04
CA ASP A 360 -13.55 -0.06 9.03
C ASP A 360 -14.44 -1.19 8.46
N ASN A 361 -14.02 -1.84 7.35
CA ASN A 361 -14.77 -2.91 6.70
C ASN A 361 -13.91 -4.17 6.42
N ASP A 362 -14.05 -5.18 7.26
CA ASP A 362 -13.32 -6.45 7.17
C ASP A 362 -13.62 -7.22 5.87
N ALA A 363 -14.86 -7.15 5.35
CA ALA A 363 -15.24 -7.88 4.13
C ALA A 363 -14.54 -7.33 2.88
N ALA A 364 -14.36 -6.01 2.80
CA ALA A 364 -13.63 -5.37 1.71
C ALA A 364 -12.12 -5.61 1.83
N ALA A 365 -11.58 -5.61 3.04
CA ALA A 365 -10.16 -5.93 3.29
C ALA A 365 -9.84 -7.39 2.94
N ASP A 366 -10.70 -8.33 3.33
CA ASP A 366 -10.59 -9.75 2.95
C ASP A 366 -10.62 -9.94 1.44
N LEU A 367 -11.57 -9.30 0.75
CA LEU A 367 -11.66 -9.33 -0.72
C LEU A 367 -10.36 -8.83 -1.37
N LEU A 368 -9.78 -7.72 -0.90
CA LEU A 368 -8.51 -7.21 -1.42
C LEU A 368 -7.35 -8.17 -1.18
N SER A 369 -7.30 -8.81 0.00
CA SER A 369 -6.29 -9.83 0.32
C SER A 369 -6.36 -11.06 -0.59
N ARG A 370 -7.56 -11.39 -1.09
CA ARG A 370 -7.77 -12.45 -2.08
C ARG A 370 -7.45 -12.02 -3.51
N CYS A 371 -7.54 -10.72 -3.82
CA CYS A 371 -7.31 -10.20 -5.17
C CYS A 371 -5.84 -9.83 -5.42
N LEU A 372 -5.18 -9.18 -4.45
CA LEU A 372 -3.84 -8.63 -4.59
C LEU A 372 -2.84 -9.38 -3.68
N PRO A 373 -1.60 -9.59 -4.14
CA PRO A 373 -0.54 -10.13 -3.28
C PRO A 373 -0.25 -9.21 -2.08
N ARG A 374 0.12 -9.81 -0.95
CA ARG A 374 0.34 -9.08 0.31
C ARG A 374 1.39 -7.99 0.23
N GLY A 375 2.50 -8.22 -0.46
CA GLY A 375 3.54 -7.18 -0.61
C GLY A 375 3.07 -5.91 -1.34
N LEU A 376 1.95 -5.94 -2.09
CA LEU A 376 1.31 -4.71 -2.58
C LEU A 376 0.46 -4.03 -1.50
N LEU A 377 -0.26 -4.82 -0.70
CA LEU A 377 -1.09 -4.33 0.39
C LEU A 377 -0.25 -3.67 1.49
N ASP A 378 0.99 -4.12 1.72
CA ASP A 378 1.90 -3.47 2.67
C ASP A 378 2.17 -1.98 2.32
N TYR A 379 2.06 -1.59 1.05
CA TYR A 379 2.16 -0.18 0.65
C TYR A 379 0.93 0.65 1.04
N MET A 380 -0.23 0.02 1.28
CA MET A 380 -1.40 0.71 1.82
C MET A 380 -1.18 1.14 3.28
N ASP A 381 -0.43 0.35 4.04
CA ASP A 381 -0.16 0.60 5.45
C ASP A 381 1.06 1.52 5.67
N SER A 382 1.84 1.79 4.61
CA SER A 382 2.98 2.70 4.66
C SER A 382 2.56 4.17 4.68
N ASN A 383 3.23 4.95 5.54
CA ASN A 383 3.09 6.41 5.63
C ASN A 383 3.86 7.18 4.53
N ASP A 384 4.55 6.49 3.62
CA ASP A 384 5.36 7.11 2.58
C ASP A 384 4.51 7.81 1.52
N LYS A 385 4.94 9.01 1.10
CA LYS A 385 4.22 9.75 0.04
C LYS A 385 4.74 9.35 -1.35
N PRO A 386 3.87 9.25 -2.36
CA PRO A 386 4.31 9.05 -3.73
C PRO A 386 5.16 10.25 -4.18
N SER A 387 6.16 9.99 -5.03
CA SER A 387 7.12 11.00 -5.48
C SER A 387 6.53 12.04 -6.46
N ILE A 388 5.24 11.96 -6.79
CA ILE A 388 4.57 12.80 -7.79
C ILE A 388 3.61 13.76 -7.07
N THR A 389 3.71 15.05 -7.40
CA THR A 389 2.76 16.10 -6.99
C THR A 389 1.57 16.07 -7.94
N GLU A 390 0.46 15.47 -7.50
CA GLU A 390 -0.76 15.39 -8.31
C GLU A 390 -1.63 16.66 -8.16
N VAL A 391 -2.24 17.07 -9.27
CA VAL A 391 -3.28 18.11 -9.33
C VAL A 391 -4.60 17.50 -8.86
N ASP A 392 -5.30 18.16 -7.94
CA ASP A 392 -6.64 17.74 -7.53
C ASP A 392 -7.67 18.13 -8.58
N TYR A 393 -8.18 17.15 -9.33
CA TYR A 393 -9.15 17.39 -10.41
C TYR A 393 -10.60 17.51 -9.92
N LEU A 394 -10.86 17.30 -8.62
CA LEU A 394 -12.21 17.30 -8.05
C LEU A 394 -12.62 18.64 -7.43
N ILE A 395 -11.66 19.48 -7.01
CA ILE A 395 -11.94 20.75 -6.34
C ILE A 395 -11.87 21.90 -7.35
N THR A 396 -13.03 22.37 -7.79
CA THR A 396 -13.16 23.52 -8.70
C THR A 396 -13.36 24.86 -7.97
N ARG A 397 -13.74 24.86 -6.68
CA ARG A 397 -14.18 26.06 -5.94
C ARG A 397 -13.76 26.07 -4.46
N ASN A 398 -13.47 27.27 -3.93
CA ASN A 398 -13.08 27.49 -2.52
C ASN A 398 -13.97 28.55 -1.84
N ASN A 399 -15.01 28.10 -1.13
CA ASN A 399 -15.98 28.98 -0.48
C ASN A 399 -15.39 29.79 0.68
N LEU A 400 -14.34 29.29 1.35
CA LEU A 400 -13.72 30.00 2.46
C LEU A 400 -13.07 31.30 1.96
N LYS A 401 -12.34 31.24 0.85
CA LYS A 401 -11.79 32.45 0.21
C LYS A 401 -12.91 33.44 -0.15
N MET A 402 -13.98 32.95 -0.77
CA MET A 402 -15.12 33.78 -1.16
C MET A 402 -15.83 34.44 0.03
N ALA A 403 -16.12 33.68 1.10
CA ALA A 403 -16.73 34.22 2.31
C ALA A 403 -15.84 35.28 3.01
N THR A 404 -14.51 35.11 2.96
CA THR A 404 -13.58 36.11 3.48
C THR A 404 -13.52 37.37 2.63
N GLU A 405 -13.70 37.27 1.31
CA GLU A 405 -13.79 38.41 0.40
C GLU A 405 -15.11 39.17 0.58
N GLU A 406 -16.23 38.46 0.72
CA GLU A 406 -17.56 39.04 0.99
C GLU A 406 -17.59 39.79 2.34
N SER A 407 -17.01 39.19 3.40
CA SER A 407 -16.87 39.88 4.69
C SER A 407 -16.00 41.13 4.60
N LYS A 408 -14.90 41.11 3.84
CA LYS A 408 -14.05 42.30 3.63
C LYS A 408 -14.79 43.40 2.86
N GLN A 409 -15.55 43.05 1.83
CA GLN A 409 -16.37 44.01 1.07
C GLN A 409 -17.47 44.63 1.95
N ASN A 410 -18.17 43.82 2.74
CA ASN A 410 -19.21 44.30 3.66
C ASN A 410 -18.63 45.21 4.75
N ASN A 411 -17.47 44.86 5.33
CA ASN A 411 -16.79 45.71 6.32
C ASN A 411 -16.34 47.06 5.73
N LEU A 412 -15.85 47.08 4.48
CA LEU A 412 -15.48 48.31 3.79
C LEU A 412 -16.71 49.19 3.49
N LEU A 413 -17.81 48.59 3.04
CA LEU A 413 -19.10 49.28 2.84
C LEU A 413 -19.65 49.85 4.16
N GLU A 414 -19.57 49.09 5.25
CA GLU A 414 -19.96 49.56 6.59
C GLU A 414 -19.09 50.75 7.04
N GLN A 415 -17.79 50.73 6.81
CA GLN A 415 -16.89 51.85 7.14
C GLN A 415 -17.19 53.10 6.30
N VAL A 416 -17.45 52.93 5.01
CA VAL A 416 -17.80 54.04 4.10
C VAL A 416 -19.16 54.64 4.48
N GLN A 417 -20.15 53.81 4.83
CA GLN A 417 -21.47 54.28 5.26
C GLN A 417 -21.45 54.89 6.67
N GLN A 418 -20.64 54.36 7.60
CA GLN A 418 -20.40 55.01 8.89
C GLN A 418 -19.71 56.37 8.70
N MET A 419 -18.76 56.49 7.77
CA MET A 419 -18.20 57.80 7.41
C MET A 419 -19.24 58.73 6.79
N GLN A 420 -20.12 58.24 5.92
CA GLN A 420 -21.22 59.06 5.37
C GLN A 420 -22.17 59.54 6.46
N LEU A 421 -22.62 58.67 7.37
CA LEU A 421 -23.45 59.05 8.52
C LEU A 421 -22.74 60.03 9.46
N GLN A 422 -21.43 59.84 9.72
CA GLN A 422 -20.65 60.79 10.51
C GLN A 422 -20.46 62.13 9.80
N LEU A 423 -20.32 62.14 8.48
CA LEU A 423 -20.25 63.34 7.68
C LEU A 423 -21.60 64.05 7.67
N GLU A 424 -22.71 63.35 7.49
CA GLU A 424 -24.07 63.91 7.55
C GLU A 424 -24.38 64.50 8.93
N VAL A 425 -24.04 63.80 10.02
CA VAL A 425 -24.21 64.34 11.39
C VAL A 425 -23.32 65.56 11.64
N LYS A 426 -22.08 65.57 11.12
CA LYS A 426 -21.20 66.76 11.20
C LYS A 426 -21.70 67.91 10.32
N LEU A 427 -22.30 67.61 9.18
CA LEU A 427 -22.87 68.59 8.26
C LEU A 427 -24.16 69.19 8.84
N ASP A 428 -24.98 68.38 9.51
CA ASP A 428 -26.13 68.83 10.31
C ASP A 428 -25.70 69.65 11.54
N GLN A 429 -24.62 69.27 12.23
CA GLN A 429 -24.04 70.09 13.32
C GLN A 429 -23.49 71.43 12.80
N LEU A 430 -22.85 71.45 11.63
CA LEU A 430 -22.36 72.67 10.97
C LEU A 430 -23.51 73.56 10.51
N LEU A 431 -24.59 72.97 9.97
CA LEU A 431 -25.82 73.67 9.60
C LEU A 431 -26.55 74.24 10.82
N GLN A 432 -26.50 73.58 11.97
CA GLN A 432 -27.03 74.12 13.23
C GLN A 432 -26.15 75.23 13.83
N HIS A 433 -24.84 75.20 13.62
CA HIS A 433 -23.91 76.23 14.10
C HIS A 433 -23.96 77.51 13.25
N TRP A 434 -24.34 77.40 11.98
CA TRP A 434 -24.64 78.53 11.11
C TRP A 434 -26.11 78.93 11.29
N ASN A 435 -26.38 79.80 12.27
CA ASN A 435 -27.66 80.48 12.47
C ASN A 435 -28.14 81.20 11.18
N LEU A 436 -28.73 80.46 10.26
CA LEU A 436 -29.45 80.95 9.08
C LEU A 436 -30.95 80.84 9.35
N GLU A 437 -31.38 81.48 10.44
CA GLU A 437 -32.79 81.47 10.85
C GLU A 437 -33.63 82.59 10.22
N HIS A 438 -33.08 83.42 9.34
CA HIS A 438 -33.86 84.47 8.67
C HIS A 438 -33.60 84.59 7.16
N LYS A 439 -34.46 83.87 6.42
CA LYS A 439 -35.06 84.17 5.09
C LYS A 439 -34.96 82.97 4.14
N PHE A 440 -35.94 82.07 4.22
CA PHE A 440 -36.58 81.39 3.07
C PHE A 440 -37.82 80.62 3.60
N LEU A 441 -38.86 81.36 3.99
CA LEU A 441 -40.19 80.83 4.29
C LEU A 441 -40.98 80.67 2.97
N GLN A 442 -40.80 79.53 2.29
CA GLN A 442 -41.76 78.93 1.35
C GLN A 442 -41.18 77.60 0.82
N LYS A 443 -41.23 76.53 1.64
CA LYS A 443 -41.09 75.10 1.26
C LYS A 443 -40.96 74.20 2.51
N LYS A 444 -41.82 74.39 3.52
CA LYS A 444 -41.74 73.62 4.78
C LYS A 444 -42.45 72.25 4.77
N ASP A 445 -43.34 71.96 3.80
CA ASP A 445 -44.10 70.70 3.83
C ASP A 445 -43.51 69.56 2.98
N VAL A 446 -42.65 69.87 2.00
CA VAL A 446 -42.07 68.82 1.13
C VAL A 446 -40.80 68.21 1.72
N LYS A 447 -39.98 68.98 2.46
CA LYS A 447 -38.71 68.47 3.02
C LYS A 447 -38.90 67.58 4.25
N ILE A 448 -39.87 67.88 5.12
CA ILE A 448 -40.16 67.04 6.29
C ILE A 448 -40.79 65.71 5.83
N PHE A 449 -41.63 65.74 4.79
CA PHE A 449 -42.18 64.52 4.17
C PHE A 449 -41.09 63.69 3.48
N CYS A 450 -40.21 64.31 2.68
CA CYS A 450 -39.10 63.60 2.03
C CYS A 450 -38.12 62.98 3.04
N VAL A 451 -37.84 63.64 4.17
CA VAL A 451 -36.95 63.08 5.20
C VAL A 451 -37.67 61.97 5.99
N LYS A 452 -38.96 62.09 6.31
CA LYS A 452 -39.72 61.02 6.97
C LYS A 452 -39.86 59.78 6.09
N LEU A 453 -40.11 59.97 4.80
CA LEU A 453 -40.24 58.91 3.81
C LEU A 453 -38.86 58.31 3.47
N ALA A 454 -37.80 59.11 3.46
CA ALA A 454 -36.42 58.61 3.36
C ALA A 454 -36.00 57.85 4.62
N VAL A 455 -36.40 58.29 5.82
CA VAL A 455 -36.12 57.58 7.08
C VAL A 455 -36.95 56.30 7.19
N GLU A 456 -38.23 56.28 6.77
CA GLU A 456 -39.04 55.06 6.70
C GLU A 456 -38.55 54.10 5.59
N MET A 457 -38.14 54.60 4.41
CA MET A 457 -37.52 53.79 3.35
C MET A 457 -36.14 53.26 3.74
N LEU A 458 -35.34 54.06 4.46
CA LEU A 458 -34.07 53.62 5.02
C LEU A 458 -34.30 52.61 6.15
N SER A 459 -35.39 52.74 6.94
CA SER A 459 -35.77 51.79 7.99
C SER A 459 -36.17 50.41 7.44
N ILE A 460 -36.85 50.38 6.28
CA ILE A 460 -37.19 49.12 5.58
C ILE A 460 -35.92 48.44 5.04
N ASN A 461 -35.00 49.21 4.45
CA ASN A 461 -33.68 48.70 4.03
C ASN A 461 -32.73 48.35 5.20
N PHE A 462 -32.99 48.88 6.40
CA PHE A 462 -32.21 48.62 7.62
C PHE A 462 -32.56 47.27 8.25
N GLN A 463 -33.82 46.81 8.17
CA GLN A 463 -34.24 45.53 8.75
C GLN A 463 -33.74 44.32 7.94
N ASP A 464 -33.64 44.43 6.62
CA ASP A 464 -33.14 43.32 5.77
C ASP A 464 -31.59 43.20 5.75
N LYS A 465 -30.88 44.31 6.00
CA LYS A 465 -29.40 44.33 6.06
C LYS A 465 -28.83 43.96 7.43
N MET A 466 -29.62 44.02 8.51
CA MET A 466 -29.23 43.59 9.87
C MET A 466 -29.49 42.09 10.10
N GLN A 467 -29.00 41.23 9.20
CA GLN A 467 -29.15 39.78 9.33
C GLN A 467 -27.80 39.08 9.48
N LYS A 468 -27.79 38.07 10.36
CA LYS A 468 -26.64 37.30 10.87
C LYS A 468 -25.57 36.98 9.79
N PRO A 469 -24.28 36.93 10.16
CA PRO A 469 -23.21 36.57 9.23
C PRO A 469 -23.45 35.22 8.57
N VAL A 470 -22.94 35.04 7.34
CA VAL A 470 -22.98 33.75 6.62
C VAL A 470 -22.24 32.70 7.45
N ILE A 471 -22.98 31.72 7.98
CA ILE A 471 -22.40 30.60 8.71
C ILE A 471 -22.35 29.41 7.77
N LEU A 472 -21.14 29.12 7.28
CA LEU A 472 -20.88 27.92 6.50
C LEU A 472 -20.94 26.69 7.42
N ARG A 473 -21.60 25.64 6.94
CA ARG A 473 -21.64 24.34 7.61
C ARG A 473 -20.24 23.75 7.65
N LYS A 474 -19.77 23.36 8.84
CA LYS A 474 -18.53 22.57 8.96
C LYS A 474 -18.78 21.14 8.49
N ARG A 475 -18.01 20.69 7.49
CA ARG A 475 -18.02 19.30 7.02
C ARG A 475 -17.72 18.33 8.16
N ARG A 476 -18.56 17.29 8.30
CA ARG A 476 -18.35 16.22 9.28
C ARG A 476 -17.63 15.08 8.58
N GLN A 477 -16.38 14.79 8.94
CA GLN A 477 -15.67 13.60 8.44
C GLN A 477 -15.65 12.55 9.55
N ARG A 478 -16.67 11.69 9.57
CA ARG A 478 -16.83 10.65 10.60
C ARG A 478 -15.99 9.41 10.32
N ILE A 479 -15.83 9.06 9.04
CA ILE A 479 -14.92 8.02 8.56
C ILE A 479 -13.74 8.71 7.89
N LYS A 480 -12.52 8.37 8.32
CA LYS A 480 -11.27 8.78 7.67
C LYS A 480 -10.53 7.53 7.25
N SER A 481 -10.17 7.44 5.98
CA SER A 481 -9.29 6.38 5.51
C SER A 481 -7.86 6.70 5.97
N GLU A 482 -7.27 5.81 6.76
CA GLU A 482 -5.84 5.84 7.09
C GLU A 482 -4.98 5.16 6.01
N VAL A 483 -5.65 4.50 5.05
CA VAL A 483 -5.08 3.72 3.96
C VAL A 483 -4.44 4.61 2.89
N ASN A 484 -3.18 4.33 2.57
CA ASN A 484 -2.43 5.02 1.52
C ASN A 484 -2.69 4.44 0.12
N TRP A 485 -3.92 4.64 -0.38
CA TRP A 485 -4.32 4.17 -1.71
C TRP A 485 -3.46 4.74 -2.84
N LYS A 486 -2.93 5.95 -2.66
CA LYS A 486 -2.11 6.64 -3.65
C LYS A 486 -0.77 5.93 -3.86
N LEU A 487 -0.11 5.52 -2.77
CA LEU A 487 1.14 4.77 -2.86
C LEU A 487 0.92 3.41 -3.51
N LEU A 488 -0.17 2.71 -3.16
CA LEU A 488 -0.54 1.45 -3.81
C LEU A 488 -0.72 1.63 -5.32
N CYS A 489 -1.49 2.63 -5.78
CA CYS A 489 -1.67 2.89 -7.21
C CYS A 489 -0.35 3.16 -7.94
N PHE A 490 0.56 3.89 -7.29
CA PHE A 490 1.88 4.20 -7.84
C PHE A 490 2.77 2.96 -7.94
N GLN A 491 2.79 2.10 -6.92
CA GLN A 491 3.58 0.88 -6.92
C GLN A 491 2.97 -0.21 -7.80
N PHE A 492 1.65 -0.26 -7.94
CA PHE A 492 0.92 -1.18 -8.82
C PHE A 492 1.35 -1.03 -10.30
N ALA A 493 1.70 0.18 -10.72
CA ALA A 493 2.16 0.46 -12.08
C ALA A 493 3.60 0.00 -12.36
N LYS A 494 4.39 -0.31 -11.33
CA LYS A 494 5.80 -0.73 -11.43
C LYS A 494 5.94 -2.24 -11.35
N ASP A 495 7.01 -2.76 -11.92
CA ASP A 495 7.38 -4.16 -11.76
C ASP A 495 8.14 -4.37 -10.44
N HIS A 496 7.81 -5.44 -9.72
CA HIS A 496 8.43 -5.83 -8.46
C HIS A 496 8.85 -7.31 -8.51
N CYS A 497 10.01 -7.59 -7.95
CA CYS A 497 10.52 -8.95 -7.76
C CYS A 497 11.14 -9.06 -6.37
N LYS A 498 10.29 -9.28 -5.36
CA LYS A 498 10.62 -9.44 -3.95
C LYS A 498 10.08 -10.78 -3.45
N ALA A 499 10.59 -11.29 -2.32
CA ALA A 499 10.12 -12.56 -1.79
C ALA A 499 8.63 -12.59 -1.43
N ASP A 500 8.04 -11.46 -1.07
CA ASP A 500 6.60 -11.28 -0.77
C ASP A 500 5.76 -10.87 -2.00
N LEU A 501 6.42 -10.42 -3.08
CA LEU A 501 5.75 -9.85 -4.24
C LEU A 501 6.49 -10.15 -5.56
N ILE A 502 5.86 -10.99 -6.38
CA ILE A 502 6.17 -11.10 -7.81
C ILE A 502 5.08 -10.35 -8.57
N TRP A 503 5.43 -9.21 -9.14
CA TRP A 503 4.50 -8.35 -9.87
C TRP A 503 5.14 -7.88 -11.17
N ASN A 504 4.65 -8.37 -12.29
CA ASN A 504 5.16 -8.05 -13.62
C ASN A 504 4.01 -7.74 -14.58
N GLU A 505 4.30 -7.51 -15.86
CA GLU A 505 3.28 -7.29 -16.88
C GLU A 505 2.31 -8.48 -17.00
N THR A 506 2.79 -9.72 -16.87
CA THR A 506 1.94 -10.91 -16.99
C THR A 506 0.96 -11.04 -15.82
N THR A 507 1.41 -10.87 -14.58
CA THR A 507 0.53 -10.93 -13.39
C THR A 507 -0.46 -9.78 -13.37
N ARG A 508 -0.07 -8.59 -13.85
CA ARG A 508 -0.98 -7.45 -14.03
C ARG A 508 -2.07 -7.74 -15.05
N GLU A 509 -1.72 -8.37 -16.16
CA GLU A 509 -2.67 -8.77 -17.20
C GLU A 509 -3.60 -9.90 -16.73
N GLU A 510 -3.08 -10.89 -15.99
CA GLU A 510 -3.90 -11.93 -15.35
C GLU A 510 -4.92 -11.33 -14.37
N PHE A 511 -4.48 -10.37 -13.54
CA PHE A 511 -5.37 -9.61 -12.66
C PHE A 511 -6.42 -8.81 -13.43
N ARG A 512 -6.01 -8.10 -14.51
CA ARG A 512 -6.93 -7.35 -15.38
C ARG A 512 -8.02 -8.26 -15.94
N ARG A 513 -7.63 -9.38 -16.55
CA ARG A 513 -8.57 -10.34 -17.15
C ARG A 513 -9.52 -10.93 -16.11
N SER A 514 -9.01 -11.32 -14.95
CA SER A 514 -9.85 -11.86 -13.88
C SER A 514 -10.93 -10.89 -13.41
N ILE A 515 -10.64 -9.59 -13.35
CA ILE A 515 -11.64 -8.57 -12.99
C ILE A 515 -12.60 -8.31 -14.14
N GLU A 516 -12.11 -8.15 -15.36
CA GLU A 516 -12.95 -7.87 -16.53
C GLU A 516 -13.90 -9.02 -16.86
N ASP A 517 -13.44 -10.26 -16.71
CA ASP A 517 -14.28 -11.45 -16.92
C ASP A 517 -15.35 -11.57 -15.82
N GLU A 518 -15.03 -11.27 -14.56
CA GLU A 518 -16.01 -11.27 -13.46
C GLU A 518 -17.08 -10.18 -13.64
N ILE A 519 -16.68 -8.96 -14.03
CA ILE A 519 -17.62 -7.88 -14.35
C ILE A 519 -18.54 -8.30 -15.49
N ARG A 520 -17.98 -8.90 -16.56
CA ARG A 520 -18.75 -9.39 -17.70
C ARG A 520 -19.74 -10.48 -17.29
N ILE A 521 -19.34 -11.43 -16.45
CA ILE A 521 -20.22 -12.50 -15.94
C ILE A 521 -21.37 -11.88 -15.12
N LEU A 522 -21.06 -10.97 -14.21
CA LEU A 522 -22.07 -10.29 -13.39
C LEU A 522 -23.07 -9.49 -14.25
N GLU A 523 -22.60 -8.81 -15.30
CA GLU A 523 -23.45 -8.10 -16.24
C GLU A 523 -24.35 -9.05 -17.05
N GLN A 524 -23.80 -10.17 -17.53
CA GLN A 524 -24.57 -11.19 -18.26
C GLN A 524 -25.65 -11.81 -17.36
N GLU A 525 -25.33 -12.13 -16.11
CA GLU A 525 -26.33 -12.65 -15.15
C GLU A 525 -27.43 -11.61 -14.86
N LYS A 526 -27.06 -10.33 -14.77
CA LYS A 526 -28.01 -9.22 -14.63
C LYS A 526 -28.95 -9.05 -15.84
N GLU A 527 -28.49 -9.38 -17.05
CA GLU A 527 -29.31 -9.32 -18.27
C GLU A 527 -30.24 -10.52 -18.45
N LEU A 528 -29.83 -11.71 -18.01
CA LEU A 528 -30.59 -12.96 -18.17
C LEU A 528 -31.80 -13.06 -17.22
N LEU A 529 -31.74 -12.40 -16.07
CA LEU A 529 -32.79 -12.45 -15.05
C LEU A 529 -33.88 -11.39 -15.28
N PRO A 530 -35.15 -11.67 -14.93
CA PRO A 530 -36.22 -10.67 -14.99
C PRO A 530 -35.91 -9.50 -14.05
N ALA A 531 -36.27 -8.27 -14.46
CA ALA A 531 -35.98 -7.02 -13.74
C ALA A 531 -36.48 -6.95 -12.27
N ASN A 532 -37.34 -7.87 -11.83
CA ASN A 532 -37.91 -7.91 -10.48
C ASN A 532 -37.06 -8.69 -9.46
N VAL A 533 -35.99 -9.40 -9.88
CA VAL A 533 -35.14 -10.15 -8.94
C VAL A 533 -33.84 -9.39 -8.68
N PRO A 534 -33.60 -8.90 -7.44
CA PRO A 534 -32.35 -8.26 -7.09
C PRO A 534 -31.21 -9.29 -7.06
N ILE A 535 -30.08 -8.95 -7.68
CA ILE A 535 -28.89 -9.81 -7.77
C ILE A 535 -27.79 -9.24 -6.88
N SER A 536 -27.18 -10.10 -6.08
CA SER A 536 -26.00 -9.77 -5.28
C SER A 536 -24.76 -10.43 -5.85
N TRP A 537 -23.67 -9.69 -5.99
CA TRP A 537 -22.37 -10.22 -6.39
C TRP A 537 -21.76 -11.11 -5.29
N ASN A 538 -21.26 -12.28 -5.69
CA ASN A 538 -20.59 -13.26 -4.83
C ASN A 538 -19.14 -12.85 -4.52
N HIS A 539 -18.99 -11.71 -3.83
CA HIS A 539 -17.69 -11.22 -3.37
C HIS A 539 -16.99 -12.18 -2.38
N THR A 540 -17.74 -13.05 -1.69
CA THR A 540 -17.20 -13.98 -0.69
C THR A 540 -16.33 -15.08 -1.27
N GLU A 541 -16.56 -15.49 -2.52
CA GLU A 541 -15.76 -16.55 -3.18
C GLU A 541 -14.79 -16.01 -4.22
N PHE A 542 -15.02 -14.80 -4.74
CA PHE A 542 -14.18 -14.22 -5.78
C PHE A 542 -12.70 -14.14 -5.38
N GLN A 543 -11.82 -14.77 -6.15
CA GLN A 543 -10.38 -14.74 -5.92
C GLN A 543 -9.65 -14.67 -7.25
N VAL A 544 -8.64 -13.80 -7.32
CA VAL A 544 -7.77 -13.73 -8.49
C VAL A 544 -6.75 -14.87 -8.42
N ARG A 545 -6.75 -15.70 -9.46
CA ARG A 545 -5.75 -16.76 -9.63
C ARG A 545 -4.66 -16.28 -10.57
N TYR A 546 -3.41 -16.62 -10.26
CA TYR A 546 -2.22 -16.28 -11.05
C TYR A 546 -1.57 -17.55 -11.61
N PRO A 547 -2.03 -18.08 -12.76
CA PRO A 547 -1.47 -19.28 -13.38
C PRO A 547 0.03 -19.20 -13.63
N SER A 548 0.54 -18.01 -14.00
CA SER A 548 1.96 -17.76 -14.21
C SER A 548 2.85 -18.06 -13.00
N LEU A 549 2.29 -18.05 -11.79
CA LEU A 549 3.01 -18.29 -10.53
C LEU A 549 2.82 -19.70 -9.99
N ALA A 550 2.11 -20.59 -10.69
CA ALA A 550 1.83 -21.95 -10.22
C ALA A 550 3.09 -22.82 -10.09
N ASP A 551 4.11 -22.55 -10.91
CA ASP A 551 5.40 -23.26 -10.89
C ASP A 551 6.30 -22.78 -9.73
N GLU A 552 6.03 -21.61 -9.16
CA GLU A 552 6.80 -21.07 -8.04
C GLU A 552 6.38 -21.72 -6.72
N VAL A 553 7.36 -22.13 -5.91
CA VAL A 553 7.09 -22.66 -4.58
C VAL A 553 6.76 -21.51 -3.63
N LYS A 554 5.46 -21.28 -3.42
CA LYS A 554 4.93 -20.36 -2.41
C LYS A 554 4.64 -21.10 -1.09
N ILE A 555 5.13 -20.57 0.03
CA ILE A 555 4.76 -21.01 1.38
C ILE A 555 4.25 -19.78 2.13
N GLY A 556 3.05 -19.85 2.70
CA GLY A 556 2.39 -18.66 3.25
C GLY A 556 2.30 -17.57 2.18
N ASP A 557 2.81 -16.39 2.48
CA ASP A 557 2.83 -15.23 1.57
C ASP A 557 4.13 -15.10 0.77
N TYR A 558 5.13 -15.97 0.96
CA TYR A 558 6.48 -15.81 0.41
C TYR A 558 6.84 -16.85 -0.65
N TYR A 559 7.51 -16.37 -1.70
CA TYR A 559 8.11 -17.18 -2.76
C TYR A 559 9.52 -17.62 -2.36
N LEU A 560 9.70 -18.92 -2.13
CA LEU A 560 10.96 -19.46 -1.59
C LEU A 560 12.16 -19.15 -2.49
N ARG A 561 12.00 -19.20 -3.81
CA ARG A 561 13.13 -18.98 -4.73
C ARG A 561 13.79 -17.62 -4.52
N ILE A 562 12.99 -16.57 -4.38
CA ILE A 562 13.47 -15.20 -4.19
C ILE A 562 13.98 -15.02 -2.76
N LEU A 563 13.25 -15.52 -1.77
CA LEU A 563 13.67 -15.48 -0.36
C LEU A 563 15.07 -16.08 -0.15
N LEU A 564 15.40 -17.16 -0.87
CA LEU A 564 16.69 -17.85 -0.78
C LEU A 564 17.83 -17.16 -1.53
N GLN A 565 17.53 -16.18 -2.39
CA GLN A 565 18.50 -15.39 -3.16
C GLN A 565 18.77 -14.01 -2.52
N GLU A 566 17.89 -13.53 -1.65
CA GLU A 566 18.03 -12.24 -0.99
C GLU A 566 19.16 -12.21 0.05
N ASN A 567 20.00 -11.19 -0.06
CA ASN A 567 21.02 -10.88 0.95
C ASN A 567 20.38 -10.20 2.17
N ASP A 568 21.00 -10.34 3.35
CA ASP A 568 20.47 -9.81 4.61
C ASP A 568 20.28 -8.27 4.62
N ALA A 569 21.00 -7.53 3.77
CA ALA A 569 20.86 -6.08 3.64
C ALA A 569 19.66 -5.63 2.79
N SER A 570 19.13 -6.50 1.92
CA SER A 570 17.98 -6.22 1.03
C SER A 570 16.80 -7.16 1.32
N ALA A 571 16.80 -7.77 2.50
CA ALA A 571 15.85 -8.80 2.87
C ALA A 571 14.45 -8.23 3.03
N THR A 572 13.45 -8.90 2.46
CA THR A 572 12.05 -8.60 2.75
C THR A 572 11.75 -8.90 4.23
N PRO A 573 11.06 -7.99 4.95
CA PRO A 573 10.56 -8.27 6.28
C PRO A 573 9.62 -9.47 6.26
N ILE A 574 9.84 -10.44 7.16
CA ILE A 574 8.94 -11.59 7.30
C ILE A 574 7.90 -11.25 8.37
N HIS A 575 6.67 -11.02 7.94
CA HIS A 575 5.49 -10.95 8.81
C HIS A 575 5.21 -12.30 9.48
N ASN A 576 4.93 -12.26 10.78
CA ASN A 576 4.74 -13.43 11.65
C ASN A 576 5.77 -14.57 11.43
N PRO A 577 7.06 -14.35 11.76
CA PRO A 577 8.12 -15.32 11.52
C PRO A 577 7.86 -16.71 12.11
N GLY A 578 7.16 -16.79 13.24
CA GLY A 578 6.81 -18.07 13.88
C GLY A 578 5.87 -18.93 13.03
N ASP A 579 4.78 -18.34 12.53
CA ASP A 579 3.81 -19.05 11.68
C ASP A 579 4.43 -19.46 10.34
N PHE A 580 5.25 -18.58 9.76
CA PHE A 580 5.98 -18.90 8.54
C PHE A 580 6.98 -20.04 8.76
N PHE A 581 7.79 -19.98 9.83
CA PHE A 581 8.73 -21.05 10.18
C PHE A 581 8.03 -22.40 10.36
N ASN A 582 6.89 -22.41 11.08
CA ASN A 582 6.07 -23.62 11.26
C ASN A 582 5.48 -24.12 9.93
N SER A 583 5.01 -23.23 9.07
CA SER A 583 4.47 -23.59 7.75
C SER A 583 5.53 -24.22 6.85
N VAL A 584 6.75 -23.66 6.84
CA VAL A 584 7.89 -24.24 6.10
C VAL A 584 8.25 -25.60 6.68
N TYR A 585 8.27 -25.74 8.01
CA TYR A 585 8.53 -27.02 8.68
C TYR A 585 7.47 -28.09 8.36
N HIS A 586 6.18 -27.75 8.36
CA HIS A 586 5.13 -28.67 7.94
C HIS A 586 5.28 -29.10 6.48
N ARG A 587 5.61 -28.17 5.58
CA ARG A 587 5.88 -28.49 4.17
C ARG A 587 7.09 -29.41 4.02
N PHE A 588 8.12 -29.21 4.83
CA PHE A 588 9.30 -30.07 4.90
C PHE A 588 8.95 -31.51 5.32
N LEU A 589 8.13 -31.68 6.37
CA LEU A 589 7.70 -32.99 6.85
C LEU A 589 6.85 -33.76 5.81
N LEU A 590 6.03 -33.04 5.04
CA LEU A 590 5.17 -33.65 4.00
C LEU A 590 5.91 -33.96 2.69
N SER A 591 7.09 -33.40 2.48
CA SER A 591 7.83 -33.57 1.22
C SER A 591 8.65 -34.87 1.20
N ALA A 592 8.36 -35.74 0.23
CA ALA A 592 9.19 -36.91 -0.08
C ALA A 592 10.39 -36.59 -0.99
N LYS A 593 10.33 -35.50 -1.77
CA LYS A 593 11.41 -35.12 -2.69
C LYS A 593 12.55 -34.43 -1.93
N SER A 594 13.77 -34.89 -2.18
CA SER A 594 14.97 -34.39 -1.50
C SER A 594 15.27 -32.92 -1.83
N GLU A 595 15.10 -32.49 -3.08
CA GLU A 595 15.29 -31.09 -3.50
C GLU A 595 14.39 -30.12 -2.72
N MET A 596 13.11 -30.47 -2.59
CA MET A 596 12.15 -29.67 -1.82
C MET A 596 12.47 -29.65 -0.33
N ARG A 597 12.96 -30.78 0.22
CA ARG A 597 13.43 -30.84 1.62
C ARG A 597 14.61 -29.89 1.83
N CYS A 598 15.59 -29.88 0.93
CA CYS A 598 16.72 -28.95 0.97
C CYS A 598 16.29 -27.49 0.91
N LEU A 599 15.35 -27.13 0.00
CA LEU A 599 14.81 -25.77 -0.09
C LEU A 599 14.12 -25.34 1.22
N CYS A 600 13.28 -26.20 1.78
CA CYS A 600 12.62 -25.91 3.05
C CYS A 600 13.63 -25.78 4.20
N LEU A 601 14.64 -26.66 4.29
CA LEU A 601 15.69 -26.57 5.31
C LEU A 601 16.49 -25.28 5.20
N LYS A 602 16.83 -24.85 3.97
CA LYS A 602 17.51 -23.57 3.72
C LYS A 602 16.63 -22.39 4.18
N ALA A 603 15.35 -22.43 3.84
CA ALA A 603 14.39 -21.39 4.22
C ALA A 603 14.22 -21.33 5.75
N MET A 604 14.08 -22.47 6.43
CA MET A 604 14.06 -22.56 7.89
C MET A 604 15.34 -21.97 8.51
N ALA A 605 16.51 -22.26 7.95
CA ALA A 605 17.76 -21.73 8.47
C ALA A 605 17.85 -20.21 8.34
N ILE A 606 17.46 -19.64 7.18
CA ILE A 606 17.47 -18.18 6.96
C ILE A 606 16.47 -17.47 7.87
N THR A 607 15.22 -17.98 7.93
CA THR A 607 14.16 -17.41 8.76
C THR A 607 14.53 -17.43 10.24
N TYR A 608 15.02 -18.56 10.75
CA TYR A 608 15.51 -18.67 12.12
C TYR A 608 16.71 -17.75 12.35
N GLY A 609 17.67 -17.71 11.43
CA GLY A 609 18.84 -16.83 11.53
C GLY A 609 18.49 -15.34 11.65
N ARG A 610 17.43 -14.88 10.97
CA ARG A 610 16.96 -13.48 11.03
C ARG A 610 16.07 -13.20 12.25
N HIS A 611 15.32 -14.18 12.73
CA HIS A 611 14.21 -13.99 13.69
C HIS A 611 14.24 -14.96 14.89
N HIS A 612 15.41 -15.48 15.27
CA HIS A 612 15.54 -16.48 16.35
C HIS A 612 14.97 -16.01 17.69
N ILE A 613 15.02 -14.71 17.99
CA ILE A 613 14.49 -14.13 19.24
C ILE A 613 12.96 -14.20 19.26
N THR A 614 12.30 -13.85 18.15
CA THR A 614 10.83 -13.86 18.04
C THR A 614 10.24 -15.26 17.88
N ILE A 615 10.96 -16.18 17.21
CA ILE A 615 10.52 -17.57 17.06
C ILE A 615 10.70 -18.34 18.38
N GLY A 616 11.79 -18.06 19.11
CA GLY A 616 12.08 -18.73 20.36
C GLY A 616 12.61 -20.16 20.16
N PRO A 617 12.50 -21.02 21.19
CA PRO A 617 13.03 -22.39 21.13
C PRO A 617 12.21 -23.28 20.20
N PHE A 618 12.90 -24.13 19.45
CA PHE A 618 12.30 -25.09 18.53
C PHE A 618 12.20 -26.47 19.18
N THR A 619 10.98 -26.95 19.39
CA THR A 619 10.69 -28.20 20.10
C THR A 619 11.25 -29.45 19.41
N ASP A 620 11.27 -29.46 18.07
CA ASP A 620 11.69 -30.63 17.29
C ASP A 620 13.19 -30.61 16.96
N SER A 621 13.99 -29.84 17.69
CA SER A 621 15.45 -29.80 17.52
C SER A 621 16.08 -31.20 17.64
N LYS A 622 15.57 -32.06 18.53
CA LYS A 622 16.00 -33.47 18.67
C LYS A 622 15.72 -34.30 17.41
N TYR A 623 14.60 -34.04 16.73
CA TYR A 623 14.23 -34.75 15.51
C TYR A 623 15.15 -34.40 14.35
N ILE A 624 15.57 -33.14 14.23
CA ILE A 624 16.55 -32.69 13.22
C ILE A 624 17.89 -33.44 13.38
N VAL A 625 18.38 -33.62 14.60
CA VAL A 625 19.61 -34.40 14.88
C VAL A 625 19.42 -35.88 14.55
N SER A 626 18.26 -36.46 14.88
CA SER A 626 17.91 -37.84 14.51
C SER A 626 17.82 -38.04 13.00
N MET A 627 17.38 -37.03 12.25
CA MET A 627 17.42 -37.06 10.79
C MET A 627 18.82 -36.94 10.23
N LEU A 628 19.68 -36.08 10.82
CA LEU A 628 21.09 -35.99 10.42
C LEU A 628 21.80 -37.35 10.61
N SER A 629 21.54 -38.06 11.71
CA SER A 629 22.17 -39.37 11.97
C SER A 629 21.74 -40.45 10.96
N LYS A 630 20.56 -40.32 10.35
CA LYS A 630 20.00 -41.25 9.34
C LYS A 630 20.18 -40.79 7.89
N CYS A 631 20.69 -39.58 7.67
CA CYS A 631 20.79 -38.97 6.34
C CYS A 631 21.88 -39.61 5.45
N SER A 632 21.54 -40.02 4.22
CA SER A 632 22.52 -40.55 3.26
C SER A 632 22.80 -39.60 2.08
N ASN A 633 22.06 -38.49 1.99
CA ASN A 633 22.24 -37.51 0.91
C ASN A 633 23.14 -36.35 1.40
N PRO A 634 24.29 -36.07 0.76
CA PRO A 634 25.18 -34.98 1.16
C PRO A 634 24.52 -33.59 1.06
N ALA A 635 23.61 -33.37 0.10
CA ALA A 635 22.91 -32.09 0.00
C ALA A 635 21.99 -31.85 1.21
N GLU A 636 21.22 -32.87 1.63
CA GLU A 636 20.38 -32.76 2.84
C GLU A 636 21.23 -32.61 4.10
N ARG A 637 22.35 -33.35 4.20
CA ARG A 637 23.32 -33.21 5.30
C ARG A 637 23.75 -31.77 5.47
N ASP A 638 24.20 -31.13 4.40
CA ASP A 638 24.73 -29.77 4.46
C ASP A 638 23.66 -28.75 4.88
N HIS A 639 22.43 -28.90 4.38
CA HIS A 639 21.31 -28.06 4.78
C HIS A 639 20.87 -28.30 6.23
N LEU A 640 20.89 -29.55 6.71
CA LEU A 640 20.62 -29.87 8.11
C LEU A 640 21.67 -29.26 9.04
N ILE A 641 22.96 -29.34 8.67
CA ILE A 641 24.05 -28.72 9.43
C ILE A 641 23.92 -27.20 9.41
N PHE A 642 23.56 -26.62 8.26
CA PHE A 642 23.28 -25.19 8.16
C PHE A 642 22.11 -24.77 9.07
N LEU A 643 21.01 -25.53 9.11
CA LEU A 643 19.91 -25.28 10.04
C LEU A 643 20.36 -25.40 11.50
N ILE A 644 21.12 -26.44 11.86
CA ILE A 644 21.65 -26.61 13.22
C ILE A 644 22.53 -25.41 13.60
N SER A 645 23.35 -24.89 12.68
CA SER A 645 24.17 -23.69 12.93
C SER A 645 23.35 -22.46 13.32
N LYS A 646 22.10 -22.37 12.84
CA LYS A 646 21.19 -21.29 13.19
C LYS A 646 20.37 -21.60 14.44
N LEU A 647 19.92 -22.84 14.61
CA LEU A 647 19.19 -23.26 15.82
C LEU A 647 20.02 -23.06 17.11
N VAL A 648 21.34 -23.21 17.02
CA VAL A 648 22.29 -23.03 18.13
C VAL A 648 22.41 -21.57 18.58
N GLN A 649 21.84 -20.59 17.85
CA GLN A 649 21.70 -19.20 18.30
C GLN A 649 20.77 -19.02 19.50
N ASN A 650 20.02 -20.06 19.89
CA ASN A 650 19.18 -20.03 21.08
C ASN A 650 19.67 -21.06 22.12
N LYS A 651 19.88 -20.61 23.36
CA LYS A 651 20.40 -21.41 24.49
C LYS A 651 19.59 -22.69 24.74
N ASP A 652 18.26 -22.63 24.68
CA ASP A 652 17.41 -23.78 24.99
C ASP A 652 17.50 -24.87 23.91
N ASN A 653 17.61 -24.47 22.65
CA ASN A 653 17.86 -25.41 21.55
C ASN A 653 19.20 -26.12 21.71
N VAL A 654 20.23 -25.43 22.21
CA VAL A 654 21.53 -26.05 22.47
C VAL A 654 21.38 -27.19 23.48
N CYS A 655 20.64 -26.98 24.58
CA CYS A 655 20.36 -28.05 25.53
C CYS A 655 19.69 -29.26 24.87
N GLU A 656 18.65 -29.03 24.07
CA GLU A 656 17.90 -30.09 23.40
C GLU A 656 18.74 -30.86 22.37
N VAL A 657 19.54 -30.15 21.57
CA VAL A 657 20.45 -30.70 20.56
C VAL A 657 21.58 -31.49 21.22
N LEU A 658 22.08 -31.05 22.38
CA LEU A 658 23.07 -31.81 23.16
C LEU A 658 22.49 -33.12 23.69
N CYS A 659 21.27 -33.10 24.22
CA CYS A 659 20.58 -34.31 24.68
C CYS A 659 20.35 -35.32 23.55
N ALA A 660 20.26 -34.86 22.29
CA ALA A 660 20.14 -35.74 21.12
C ALA A 660 21.46 -36.38 20.66
N GLY A 661 22.59 -36.03 21.27
CA GLY A 661 23.90 -36.60 20.92
C GLY A 661 24.51 -36.01 19.64
N VAL A 662 24.37 -34.70 19.41
CA VAL A 662 24.91 -34.05 18.20
C VAL A 662 26.44 -34.04 18.14
N LEU A 663 27.13 -33.98 19.29
CA LEU A 663 28.58 -33.70 19.33
C LEU A 663 29.40 -34.82 18.67
N PRO A 664 29.19 -36.13 18.95
CA PRO A 664 29.88 -37.19 18.24
C PRO A 664 29.60 -37.16 16.73
N LEU A 665 28.33 -36.97 16.34
CA LEU A 665 27.92 -36.93 14.93
C LEU A 665 28.65 -35.83 14.14
N LEU A 666 28.74 -34.62 14.71
CA LEU A 666 29.43 -33.51 14.07
C LEU A 666 30.96 -33.70 14.09
N THR A 667 31.52 -34.26 15.16
CA THR A 667 32.97 -34.53 15.24
C THR A 667 33.39 -35.56 14.18
N ASP A 668 32.62 -36.63 14.01
CA ASP A 668 32.83 -37.64 12.97
C ASP A 668 32.80 -37.06 11.54
N MET A 669 32.00 -36.01 11.33
CA MET A 669 31.93 -35.28 10.05
C MET A 669 33.05 -34.25 9.90
N ALA A 670 33.51 -33.63 10.99
CA ALA A 670 34.63 -32.69 10.96
C ALA A 670 35.95 -33.37 10.54
N VAL A 671 36.17 -34.62 10.98
CA VAL A 671 37.36 -35.43 10.61
C VAL A 671 37.46 -35.69 9.10
N LEU A 672 36.34 -35.61 8.35
CA LEU A 672 36.36 -35.71 6.89
C LEU A 672 37.22 -34.62 6.23
N ALA A 673 37.52 -33.53 6.94
CA ALA A 673 38.48 -32.53 6.48
C ALA A 673 39.84 -33.13 6.11
N HIS A 674 40.28 -34.24 6.70
CA HIS A 674 41.54 -34.90 6.34
C HIS A 674 41.53 -35.51 4.93
N LEU A 675 40.36 -35.76 4.35
CA LEU A 675 40.20 -36.35 3.01
C LEU A 675 40.20 -35.32 1.88
N HIS A 676 40.37 -34.03 2.20
CA HIS A 676 40.32 -32.96 1.22
C HIS A 676 41.54 -32.99 0.28
N VAL A 677 41.31 -33.21 -1.02
CA VAL A 677 42.34 -33.55 -2.02
C VAL A 677 43.21 -32.36 -2.45
N ASN A 678 42.72 -31.13 -2.37
CA ASN A 678 43.38 -29.94 -2.93
C ASN A 678 44.36 -29.23 -1.97
N ARG A 679 44.84 -29.90 -0.92
CA ARG A 679 45.80 -29.29 0.01
C ARG A 679 47.23 -29.43 -0.50
N ALA A 680 48.05 -28.42 -0.25
CA ALA A 680 49.50 -28.50 -0.47
C ALA A 680 50.06 -29.62 0.43
N LYS A 681 50.47 -30.74 -0.17
CA LYS A 681 51.20 -31.78 0.55
C LYS A 681 52.54 -31.18 0.98
N ILE A 682 52.78 -31.09 2.29
CA ILE A 682 54.11 -30.80 2.82
C ILE A 682 54.96 -32.04 2.52
N HIS A 683 55.56 -32.10 1.34
CA HIS A 683 56.60 -33.09 1.01
C HIS A 683 57.98 -32.47 0.88
N ASN A 684 58.10 -31.14 0.76
CA ASN A 684 59.36 -30.55 0.25
C ASN A 684 59.96 -29.40 1.10
N GLN A 685 59.46 -29.11 2.31
CA GLN A 685 59.96 -27.95 3.08
C GLN A 685 60.38 -28.22 4.53
N VAL A 686 60.40 -29.48 5.00
CA VAL A 686 61.10 -29.85 6.25
C VAL A 686 62.35 -30.63 5.88
N GLN A 687 63.32 -29.95 5.27
CA GLN A 687 64.68 -30.48 5.15
C GLN A 687 65.35 -30.29 6.50
N THR A 688 65.22 -31.29 7.37
CA THR A 688 66.31 -31.87 8.19
C THR A 688 65.69 -32.76 9.26
N ASN A 689 66.03 -34.06 9.23
CA ASN A 689 65.76 -35.10 10.24
C ASN A 689 64.41 -35.85 10.23
N VAL A 690 63.87 -36.19 9.06
CA VAL A 690 62.79 -37.21 8.97
C VAL A 690 63.34 -38.48 8.32
N ILE A 691 63.09 -39.64 8.92
CA ILE A 691 63.37 -40.96 8.31
C ILE A 691 62.42 -41.12 7.12
N GLU A 692 62.93 -40.97 5.91
CA GLU A 692 62.18 -41.14 4.67
C GLU A 692 61.83 -42.63 4.47
N ALA A 693 60.53 -42.91 4.22
CA ALA A 693 60.10 -44.20 3.69
C ALA A 693 60.41 -44.27 2.19
N ASP A 694 60.87 -45.44 1.74
CA ASP A 694 61.39 -45.69 0.40
C ASP A 694 60.41 -45.28 -0.72
N VAL A 695 60.92 -44.56 -1.73
CA VAL A 695 60.17 -43.93 -2.85
C VAL A 695 59.52 -44.99 -3.76
N SER A 696 59.84 -46.27 -3.56
CA SER A 696 59.27 -47.42 -4.26
C SER A 696 57.89 -47.84 -3.76
N ALA A 697 57.46 -47.39 -2.58
CA ALA A 697 56.11 -47.64 -2.06
C ALA A 697 55.11 -46.69 -2.75
N LYS A 698 54.34 -47.21 -3.70
CA LYS A 698 53.13 -46.51 -4.17
C LYS A 698 52.33 -46.08 -2.95
N ASN A 699 51.95 -44.80 -2.94
CA ASN A 699 51.23 -44.11 -1.87
C ASN A 699 49.78 -44.63 -1.75
N ASP A 700 49.59 -45.95 -1.60
CA ASP A 700 48.29 -46.63 -1.55
C ASP A 700 47.63 -46.57 -0.16
N GLY A 701 48.21 -45.80 0.76
CA GLY A 701 47.76 -45.70 2.14
C GLY A 701 48.12 -46.94 2.96
N THR A 702 47.92 -46.85 4.27
CA THR A 702 48.09 -47.96 5.20
C THR A 702 46.93 -48.95 5.07
N ALA A 703 47.24 -50.25 4.98
CA ALA A 703 46.22 -51.30 4.96
C ALA A 703 45.68 -51.51 6.39
N GLU A 704 44.54 -50.90 6.68
CA GLU A 704 43.98 -50.81 8.04
C GLU A 704 42.63 -51.52 8.19
N TRP A 705 41.93 -51.76 7.07
CA TRP A 705 40.53 -52.18 7.10
C TRP A 705 40.39 -53.69 6.92
N TYR A 706 39.49 -54.28 7.68
CA TYR A 706 39.02 -55.66 7.52
C TYR A 706 37.54 -55.65 7.21
N TYR A 707 37.07 -56.55 6.34
CA TYR A 707 35.65 -56.70 6.00
C TYR A 707 35.22 -58.17 6.11
N THR A 708 33.92 -58.41 6.26
CA THR A 708 33.34 -59.75 6.20
C THR A 708 32.82 -60.05 4.80
N ASP A 709 33.25 -61.18 4.24
CA ASP A 709 32.73 -61.68 2.96
C ASP A 709 31.33 -62.31 3.16
N LYS A 710 30.63 -62.68 2.08
CA LYS A 710 29.30 -63.34 2.09
C LYS A 710 29.25 -64.62 2.95
N ALA A 711 30.40 -65.25 3.17
CA ALA A 711 30.56 -66.44 4.01
C ALA A 711 30.89 -66.13 5.49
N GLY A 712 30.87 -64.86 5.91
CA GLY A 712 31.18 -64.44 7.28
C GLY A 712 32.66 -64.54 7.67
N LYS A 713 33.55 -64.81 6.71
CA LYS A 713 35.00 -64.87 6.94
C LYS A 713 35.60 -63.47 6.89
N ARG A 714 36.51 -63.19 7.83
CA ARG A 714 37.32 -61.96 7.89
C ARG A 714 38.31 -61.93 6.74
N GLN A 715 38.26 -60.88 5.93
CA GLN A 715 39.22 -60.56 4.88
C GLN A 715 39.92 -59.24 5.21
N GLY A 716 41.21 -59.14 4.93
CA GLY A 716 42.05 -57.97 5.19
C GLY A 716 43.42 -58.33 5.79
N PRO A 717 44.31 -57.34 5.99
CA PRO A 717 44.06 -55.91 5.89
C PRO A 717 44.01 -55.41 4.43
N VAL A 718 43.09 -54.50 4.12
CA VAL A 718 42.94 -53.83 2.83
C VAL A 718 43.00 -52.30 2.98
N THR A 719 43.42 -51.64 1.91
CA THR A 719 43.51 -50.16 1.84
C THR A 719 42.16 -49.53 1.53
N PHE A 720 42.02 -48.22 1.78
CA PHE A 720 40.80 -47.46 1.42
C PHE A 720 40.49 -47.52 -0.09
N ASN A 721 41.52 -47.45 -0.94
CA ASN A 721 41.38 -47.52 -2.39
C ASN A 721 40.91 -48.91 -2.87
N GLU A 722 41.36 -49.98 -2.21
CA GLU A 722 40.88 -51.34 -2.49
C GLU A 722 39.43 -51.54 -2.04
N MET A 723 39.06 -51.02 -0.87
CA MET A 723 37.67 -51.01 -0.40
C MET A 723 36.74 -50.28 -1.39
N LYS A 724 37.19 -49.14 -1.94
CA LYS A 724 36.46 -48.42 -3.00
C LYS A 724 36.25 -49.29 -4.25
N LYS A 725 37.30 -49.95 -4.74
CA LYS A 725 37.21 -50.88 -5.88
C LYS A 725 36.26 -52.04 -5.60
N LEU A 726 36.29 -52.61 -4.40
CA LEU A 726 35.40 -53.70 -3.99
C LEU A 726 33.93 -53.27 -3.94
N TYR A 727 33.66 -52.02 -3.56
CA TYR A 727 32.31 -51.44 -3.56
C TYR A 727 31.80 -51.21 -5.00
N GLU A 728 32.65 -50.66 -5.87
CA GLU A 728 32.35 -50.47 -7.30
C GLU A 728 32.08 -51.82 -8.00
N GLN A 729 32.83 -52.86 -7.63
CA GLN A 729 32.64 -54.24 -8.10
C GLN A 729 31.45 -54.96 -7.44
N LYS A 730 30.70 -54.31 -6.54
CA LYS A 730 29.55 -54.85 -5.80
C LYS A 730 29.87 -56.12 -4.99
N VAL A 731 31.10 -56.23 -4.51
CA VAL A 731 31.53 -57.31 -3.60
C VAL A 731 31.12 -56.98 -2.17
N ILE A 732 31.24 -55.71 -1.79
CA ILE A 732 30.80 -55.17 -0.50
C ILE A 732 29.60 -54.24 -0.67
N PHE A 733 28.71 -54.19 0.33
CA PHE A 733 27.49 -53.40 0.35
C PHE A 733 27.45 -52.51 1.60
N GLU A 734 26.51 -51.57 1.68
CA GLU A 734 26.33 -50.63 2.80
C GLU A 734 26.24 -51.32 4.18
N ARG A 735 25.66 -52.53 4.22
CA ARG A 735 25.48 -53.31 5.46
C ARG A 735 26.63 -54.26 5.77
N THR A 736 27.64 -54.35 4.90
CA THR A 736 28.82 -55.20 5.13
C THR A 736 29.53 -54.75 6.38
N GLN A 737 29.91 -55.71 7.23
CA GLN A 737 30.59 -55.40 8.50
C GLN A 737 32.07 -55.18 8.25
N ILE A 738 32.57 -54.04 8.74
CA ILE A 738 33.96 -53.61 8.65
C ILE A 738 34.54 -53.34 10.04
N TRP A 739 35.84 -53.56 10.17
CA TRP A 739 36.59 -53.34 11.40
C TRP A 739 37.99 -52.81 11.08
N ALA A 740 38.48 -51.89 11.88
CA ALA A 740 39.83 -51.35 11.83
C ALA A 740 40.38 -51.25 13.24
N GLN A 741 41.72 -51.23 13.36
CA GLN A 741 42.37 -51.08 14.66
C GLN A 741 42.03 -49.70 15.25
N GLY A 742 41.34 -49.70 16.39
CA GLY A 742 40.78 -48.50 17.01
C GLY A 742 39.24 -48.43 17.04
N LEU A 743 38.56 -49.34 16.34
CA LEU A 743 37.12 -49.57 16.51
C LEU A 743 36.87 -50.65 17.57
N ASP A 744 36.02 -50.35 18.55
CA ASP A 744 35.68 -51.29 19.62
C ASP A 744 34.91 -52.53 19.10
N GLN A 745 34.14 -52.36 18.02
CA GLN A 745 33.27 -53.38 17.47
C GLN A 745 33.26 -53.36 15.93
N TRP A 746 32.85 -54.47 15.33
CA TRP A 746 32.52 -54.53 13.90
C TRP A 746 31.33 -53.59 13.62
N SER A 747 31.47 -52.73 12.64
CA SER A 747 30.49 -51.70 12.29
C SER A 747 30.05 -51.87 10.84
N ALA A 748 28.81 -51.50 10.52
CA ALA A 748 28.36 -51.48 9.14
C ALA A 748 29.13 -50.43 8.34
N LEU A 749 29.39 -50.70 7.06
CA LEU A 749 30.10 -49.77 6.17
C LEU A 749 29.42 -48.40 6.09
N SER A 750 28.09 -48.34 6.13
CA SER A 750 27.31 -47.10 6.18
C SER A 750 27.36 -46.36 7.53
N ALA A 751 27.80 -47.02 8.61
CA ALA A 751 27.89 -46.42 9.94
C ALA A 751 29.19 -45.61 10.11
N VAL A 752 30.26 -45.99 9.41
CA VAL A 752 31.54 -45.29 9.43
C VAL A 752 31.47 -44.03 8.57
N SER A 753 31.69 -42.85 9.16
CA SER A 753 31.54 -41.55 8.49
C SER A 753 32.39 -41.44 7.22
N GLN A 754 33.65 -41.89 7.27
CA GLN A 754 34.56 -41.89 6.12
C GLN A 754 33.97 -42.61 4.91
N PHE A 755 33.42 -43.81 5.08
CA PHE A 755 32.83 -44.57 3.97
C PHE A 755 31.42 -44.11 3.61
N ARG A 756 30.62 -43.73 4.60
CA ARG A 756 29.27 -43.18 4.39
C ARG A 756 29.30 -41.97 3.46
N TRP A 757 30.21 -41.03 3.71
CA TRP A 757 30.26 -39.74 3.01
C TRP A 757 31.14 -39.73 1.76
N THR A 758 31.83 -40.84 1.44
CA THR A 758 32.68 -40.95 0.24
C THR A 758 32.30 -42.08 -0.70
N LEU A 759 31.77 -43.21 -0.20
CA LEU A 759 31.39 -44.38 -0.99
C LEU A 759 29.88 -44.59 -1.06
N CYS A 760 29.18 -44.54 0.08
CA CYS A 760 27.73 -44.82 0.14
C CYS A 760 26.84 -43.63 -0.26
N CYS A 761 27.43 -42.48 -0.57
CA CYS A 761 26.66 -41.32 -1.01
C CYS A 761 26.06 -41.56 -2.40
N SER A 762 24.83 -41.05 -2.60
CA SER A 762 24.18 -41.07 -3.90
C SER A 762 25.03 -40.30 -4.92
N LEU A 763 25.56 -41.02 -5.92
CA LEU A 763 26.31 -40.47 -7.05
C LEU A 763 25.45 -39.43 -7.77
N GLY A 764 25.86 -38.16 -7.76
CA GLY A 764 25.19 -37.07 -8.49
C GLY A 764 24.49 -35.99 -7.65
N SER A 765 24.70 -35.96 -6.32
CA SER A 765 24.16 -34.90 -5.45
C SER A 765 25.16 -33.74 -5.29
N ASN A 766 24.75 -32.52 -5.64
CA ASN A 766 25.55 -31.30 -5.45
C ASN A 766 25.70 -31.00 -3.95
N SER A 767 26.86 -31.33 -3.38
CA SER A 767 27.26 -30.90 -2.02
C SER A 767 27.33 -29.37 -1.99
N LEU A 768 26.80 -28.74 -0.93
CA LEU A 768 26.91 -27.28 -0.76
C LEU A 768 28.30 -26.89 -0.28
N TYR A 769 28.87 -27.70 0.61
CA TYR A 769 30.15 -27.40 1.26
C TYR A 769 31.24 -28.37 0.82
N ASN A 770 32.45 -27.83 0.70
CA ASN A 770 33.67 -28.64 0.70
C ASN A 770 33.93 -29.21 2.11
N PHE A 771 34.71 -30.29 2.24
CA PHE A 771 34.99 -30.88 3.56
C PHE A 771 35.68 -29.91 4.53
N THR A 772 36.52 -28.99 4.04
CA THR A 772 37.09 -27.90 4.86
C THR A 772 36.00 -26.96 5.37
N GLU A 773 35.15 -26.44 4.47
CA GLU A 773 34.07 -25.51 4.83
C GLU A 773 33.09 -26.14 5.81
N LEU A 774 32.73 -27.41 5.58
CA LEU A 774 31.91 -28.21 6.48
C LEU A 774 32.52 -28.27 7.90
N CYS A 775 33.82 -28.55 7.98
CA CYS A 775 34.55 -28.56 9.25
C CYS A 775 34.55 -27.18 9.92
N THR A 776 34.74 -26.09 9.16
CA THR A 776 34.70 -24.73 9.73
C THR A 776 33.33 -24.40 10.33
N ILE A 777 32.22 -24.77 9.66
CA ILE A 777 30.87 -24.55 10.19
C ILE A 777 30.64 -25.39 11.46
N ILE A 778 31.11 -26.63 11.49
CA ILE A 778 31.01 -27.50 12.66
C ILE A 778 31.78 -26.93 13.85
N LEU A 779 32.99 -26.44 13.62
CA LEU A 779 33.79 -25.82 14.68
C LEU A 779 33.14 -24.51 15.17
N ASP A 780 32.55 -23.72 14.28
CA ASP A 780 31.80 -22.51 14.64
C ASP A 780 30.56 -22.86 15.49
N ILE A 781 29.86 -23.97 15.18
CA ILE A 781 28.79 -24.51 16.02
C ILE A 781 29.31 -24.84 17.43
N PHE A 782 30.43 -25.57 17.54
CA PHE A 782 30.99 -25.94 18.84
C PHE A 782 31.42 -24.73 19.65
N ILE A 783 32.07 -23.75 19.02
CA ILE A 783 32.46 -22.48 19.66
C ILE A 783 31.22 -21.77 20.18
N GLN A 784 30.19 -21.62 19.34
CA GLN A 784 28.94 -20.96 19.72
C GLN A 784 28.26 -21.68 20.89
N MET A 785 28.18 -23.01 20.88
CA MET A 785 27.66 -23.78 22.01
C MET A 785 28.47 -23.53 23.29
N CYS A 786 29.80 -23.45 23.21
CA CYS A 786 30.66 -23.18 24.36
C CYS A 786 30.48 -21.74 24.89
N THR A 787 30.20 -20.76 24.02
CA THR A 787 29.98 -19.36 24.44
C THR A 787 28.69 -19.17 25.24
N PHE A 788 27.62 -19.93 24.94
CA PHE A 788 26.36 -19.88 25.71
C PHE A 788 26.49 -20.45 27.13
N PHE A 789 27.48 -21.31 27.38
CA PHE A 789 27.73 -21.94 28.66
C PHE A 789 29.16 -21.66 29.14
N PRO A 790 29.43 -20.44 29.66
CA PRO A 790 30.76 -20.06 30.13
C PRO A 790 31.23 -20.93 31.31
N SER A 791 32.55 -21.01 31.51
CA SER A 791 33.13 -21.71 32.67
C SER A 791 33.03 -20.89 33.96
N ARG A 792 32.67 -19.61 33.86
CA ARG A 792 32.54 -18.67 34.97
C ARG A 792 31.20 -17.95 34.92
N ASP A 793 30.66 -17.64 36.10
CA ASP A 793 29.41 -16.91 36.27
C ASP A 793 29.64 -15.37 36.26
N GLU A 794 28.58 -14.57 36.33
CA GLU A 794 28.64 -13.08 36.31
C GLU A 794 29.55 -12.49 37.41
N ASN A 795 29.72 -13.21 38.52
CA ASN A 795 30.59 -12.83 39.64
C ASN A 795 32.02 -13.41 39.53
N ASP A 796 32.43 -13.92 38.36
CA ASP A 796 33.72 -14.57 38.12
C ASP A 796 33.95 -15.88 38.91
N TYR A 797 32.90 -16.49 39.44
CA TYR A 797 32.97 -17.79 40.11
C TYR A 797 33.02 -18.95 39.11
N ILE A 798 33.87 -19.95 39.39
CA ILE A 798 34.00 -21.16 38.56
C ILE A 798 32.72 -22.00 38.65
N VAL A 799 32.08 -22.23 37.51
CA VAL A 799 30.85 -23.01 37.39
C VAL A 799 31.14 -24.51 37.51
N ARG A 800 30.49 -25.16 38.48
CA ARG A 800 30.55 -26.61 38.72
C ARG A 800 29.14 -27.18 38.96
N PRO A 801 28.78 -28.35 38.39
CA PRO A 801 29.58 -29.20 37.48
C PRO A 801 29.88 -28.52 36.14
N LEU A 802 30.97 -28.96 35.48
CA LEU A 802 31.38 -28.39 34.18
C LEU A 802 30.21 -28.47 33.17
N PRO A 803 29.93 -27.42 32.39
CA PRO A 803 28.84 -27.44 31.41
C PRO A 803 28.88 -28.65 30.49
N HIS A 804 27.69 -29.15 30.12
CA HIS A 804 27.54 -30.42 29.42
C HIS A 804 28.32 -30.48 28.09
N VAL A 805 28.30 -29.38 27.31
CA VAL A 805 29.10 -29.24 26.06
C VAL A 805 30.57 -29.50 26.33
N LYS A 806 31.16 -28.75 27.26
CA LYS A 806 32.60 -28.81 27.57
C LYS A 806 32.98 -30.16 28.16
N ARG A 807 32.11 -30.73 29.00
CA ARG A 807 32.32 -32.06 29.60
C ARG A 807 32.37 -33.16 28.54
N ASN A 808 31.43 -33.16 27.58
CA ASN A 808 31.40 -34.17 26.52
C ASN A 808 32.56 -33.96 25.54
N LEU A 809 32.88 -32.73 25.15
CA LEU A 809 34.03 -32.44 24.28
C LEU A 809 35.40 -32.73 24.95
N SER A 810 35.45 -32.82 26.29
CA SER A 810 36.65 -33.23 27.03
C SER A 810 36.84 -34.75 27.09
N GLU A 811 35.87 -35.53 26.61
CA GLU A 811 36.00 -36.98 26.53
C GLU A 811 37.16 -37.35 25.59
N PRO A 812 38.06 -38.28 25.96
CA PRO A 812 39.26 -38.58 25.18
C PRO A 812 39.00 -38.86 23.70
N VAL A 813 37.92 -39.61 23.38
CA VAL A 813 37.58 -39.97 21.99
C VAL A 813 37.32 -38.72 21.14
N LEU A 814 36.46 -37.82 21.61
CA LEU A 814 36.10 -36.60 20.87
C LEU A 814 37.24 -35.58 20.90
N LEU A 815 37.89 -35.41 22.05
CA LEU A 815 38.98 -34.46 22.21
C LEU A 815 40.15 -34.79 21.29
N TYR A 816 40.54 -36.06 21.18
CA TYR A 816 41.65 -36.47 20.31
C TYR A 816 41.31 -36.29 18.83
N GLN A 817 40.07 -36.57 18.42
CA GLN A 817 39.63 -36.29 17.05
C GLN A 817 39.66 -34.79 16.72
N ILE A 818 39.22 -33.93 17.65
CA ILE A 818 39.29 -32.47 17.48
C ILE A 818 40.74 -31.98 17.41
N VAL A 819 41.62 -32.52 18.26
CA VAL A 819 43.05 -32.21 18.26
C VAL A 819 43.73 -32.68 16.97
N GLN A 820 43.33 -33.83 16.42
CA GLN A 820 43.84 -34.33 15.14
C GLN A 820 43.53 -33.39 13.97
N LEU A 821 42.46 -32.60 14.03
CA LEU A 821 42.15 -31.59 13.00
C LEU A 821 43.29 -30.55 12.82
N LEU A 822 44.18 -30.38 13.79
CA LEU A 822 45.38 -29.54 13.63
C LEU A 822 46.31 -30.04 12.52
N LEU A 823 46.36 -31.37 12.30
CA LEU A 823 47.13 -32.00 11.23
C LEU A 823 46.54 -31.78 9.83
N THR A 824 45.43 -31.04 9.72
CA THR A 824 44.95 -30.55 8.43
C THR A 824 45.86 -29.47 7.85
N TYR A 825 46.64 -28.78 8.70
CA TYR A 825 47.46 -27.61 8.38
C TYR A 825 46.68 -26.49 7.67
N ASP A 826 45.35 -26.46 7.80
CA ASP A 826 44.49 -25.45 7.21
C ASP A 826 44.31 -24.28 8.19
N PRO A 827 44.72 -23.04 7.84
CA PRO A 827 44.59 -21.90 8.73
C PRO A 827 43.19 -21.71 9.30
N ALA A 828 42.14 -21.90 8.48
CA ALA A 828 40.77 -21.66 8.89
C ALA A 828 40.29 -22.66 9.96
N ILE A 829 40.77 -23.91 9.89
CA ILE A 829 40.46 -24.98 10.85
C ILE A 829 41.31 -24.81 12.10
N VAL A 830 42.63 -24.65 11.95
CA VAL A 830 43.59 -24.59 13.06
C VAL A 830 43.27 -23.46 14.04
N GLN A 831 42.95 -22.27 13.53
CA GLN A 831 42.55 -21.14 14.37
C GLN A 831 41.28 -21.45 15.19
N ARG A 832 40.26 -22.04 14.56
CA ARG A 832 39.01 -22.40 15.23
C ARG A 832 39.22 -23.50 16.26
N VAL A 833 40.03 -24.51 15.96
CA VAL A 833 40.39 -25.57 16.91
C VAL A 833 41.10 -24.97 18.12
N ALA A 834 42.09 -24.08 17.92
CA ALA A 834 42.78 -23.42 19.03
C ALA A 834 41.82 -22.57 19.91
N SER A 835 40.93 -21.80 19.28
CA SER A 835 39.90 -21.03 20.00
C SER A 835 38.90 -21.93 20.74
N LEU A 836 38.45 -23.02 20.12
CA LEU A 836 37.55 -23.99 20.72
C LEU A 836 38.20 -24.68 21.92
N LEU A 837 39.45 -25.14 21.77
CA LEU A 837 40.21 -25.78 22.85
C LEU A 837 40.38 -24.84 24.04
N LEU A 838 40.67 -23.55 23.81
CA LEU A 838 40.73 -22.55 24.87
C LEU A 838 39.40 -22.48 25.64
N HIS A 839 38.26 -22.39 24.94
CA HIS A 839 36.93 -22.36 25.57
C HIS A 839 36.57 -23.65 26.33
N ILE A 840 36.97 -24.82 25.82
CA ILE A 840 36.73 -26.11 26.49
C ILE A 840 37.58 -26.25 27.75
N LEU A 841 38.84 -25.80 27.70
CA LEU A 841 39.84 -26.08 28.73
C LEU A 841 39.94 -25.01 29.82
N GLU A 842 39.30 -23.86 29.62
CA GLU A 842 39.17 -22.82 30.64
C GLU A 842 38.56 -23.38 31.94
N ASP A 843 39.35 -23.38 33.00
CA ASP A 843 39.04 -23.92 34.34
C ASP A 843 38.52 -25.37 34.32
N ASN A 844 38.99 -26.17 33.36
CA ASN A 844 38.62 -27.57 33.19
C ASN A 844 39.50 -28.50 34.07
N PRO A 845 38.93 -29.47 34.83
CA PRO A 845 39.72 -30.41 35.63
C PRO A 845 40.69 -31.28 34.81
N PHE A 846 40.35 -31.57 33.55
CA PHE A 846 41.17 -32.39 32.65
C PHE A 846 42.40 -31.65 32.11
N LEU A 847 42.52 -30.33 32.35
CA LEU A 847 43.61 -29.50 31.86
C LEU A 847 45.00 -30.05 32.21
N SER A 848 45.16 -30.65 33.38
CA SER A 848 46.43 -31.21 33.84
C SER A 848 46.95 -32.39 32.99
N ARG A 849 46.07 -33.08 32.27
CA ARG A 849 46.40 -34.26 31.46
C ARG A 849 46.36 -33.98 29.96
N LEU A 850 46.16 -32.73 29.56
CA LEU A 850 46.00 -32.34 28.16
C LEU A 850 47.23 -32.73 27.32
N TYR A 851 48.43 -32.71 27.90
CA TYR A 851 49.65 -33.13 27.21
C TYR A 851 49.61 -34.55 26.61
N LEU A 852 48.76 -35.45 27.14
CA LEU A 852 48.58 -36.80 26.61
C LEU A 852 47.89 -36.85 25.23
N SER A 853 47.19 -35.78 24.84
CA SER A 853 46.51 -35.67 23.54
C SER A 853 47.47 -35.41 22.36
N GLY A 854 48.74 -35.08 22.63
CA GLY A 854 49.68 -34.65 21.59
C GLY A 854 49.46 -33.23 21.06
N VAL A 855 48.49 -32.47 21.60
CA VAL A 855 48.12 -31.13 21.10
C VAL A 855 49.31 -30.17 21.00
N PHE A 856 50.20 -30.13 21.99
CA PHE A 856 51.36 -29.24 22.01
C PHE A 856 52.35 -29.55 20.87
N PHE A 857 52.45 -30.82 20.49
CA PHE A 857 53.30 -31.24 19.37
C PHE A 857 52.65 -30.86 18.02
N PHE A 858 51.37 -31.21 17.82
CA PHE A 858 50.68 -30.91 16.56
C PHE A 858 50.55 -29.42 16.27
N ILE A 859 50.37 -28.59 17.30
CA ILE A 859 50.34 -27.13 17.17
C ILE A 859 51.68 -26.60 16.66
N LEU A 860 52.81 -27.11 17.15
CA LEU A 860 54.14 -26.64 16.74
C LEU A 860 54.57 -27.14 15.37
N MET A 861 53.92 -28.19 14.84
CA MET A 861 54.12 -28.61 13.44
C MET A 861 53.44 -27.65 12.44
N TYR A 862 52.62 -26.71 12.91
CA TYR A 862 51.85 -25.82 12.06
C TYR A 862 52.68 -24.62 11.59
N ASN A 863 52.86 -24.51 10.27
CA ASN A 863 53.71 -23.49 9.64
C ASN A 863 52.92 -22.27 9.10
N GLY A 864 51.68 -22.06 9.53
CA GLY A 864 50.86 -20.95 9.03
C GLY A 864 50.98 -19.67 9.87
N SER A 865 50.59 -18.54 9.28
CA SER A 865 50.80 -17.20 9.86
C SER A 865 49.78 -16.78 10.93
N ASN A 866 48.69 -17.50 11.10
CA ASN A 866 47.61 -17.17 12.04
C ASN A 866 47.84 -17.77 13.45
N LEU A 867 48.96 -17.38 14.08
CA LEU A 867 49.41 -17.95 15.35
C LEU A 867 48.81 -17.32 16.60
N LEU A 868 48.10 -16.19 16.52
CA LEU A 868 47.57 -15.52 17.71
C LEU A 868 46.61 -16.41 18.56
N PRO A 869 45.61 -17.10 17.98
CA PRO A 869 44.76 -18.03 18.73
C PRO A 869 45.55 -19.17 19.39
N ILE A 870 46.56 -19.67 18.68
CA ILE A 870 47.49 -20.68 19.19
C ILE A 870 48.30 -20.14 20.36
N ALA A 871 48.88 -18.94 20.24
CA ALA A 871 49.68 -18.31 21.28
C ALA A 871 48.85 -18.06 22.55
N ARG A 872 47.58 -17.65 22.40
CA ARG A 872 46.64 -17.50 23.53
C ARG A 872 46.39 -18.83 24.23
N PHE A 873 46.19 -19.89 23.45
CA PHE A 873 46.04 -21.25 23.97
C PHE A 873 47.31 -21.73 24.70
N LEU A 874 48.49 -21.56 24.11
CA LEU A 874 49.76 -21.96 24.71
C LEU A 874 50.04 -21.19 26.01
N HIS A 875 49.89 -19.86 25.98
CA HIS A 875 50.07 -19.01 27.15
C HIS A 875 49.21 -19.49 28.33
N TYR A 876 47.93 -19.80 28.09
CA TYR A 876 47.02 -20.26 29.14
C TYR A 876 47.35 -21.67 29.68
N THR A 877 47.82 -22.58 28.82
CA THR A 877 47.87 -24.02 29.15
C THR A 877 49.26 -24.56 29.50
N HIS A 878 50.34 -23.95 29.02
CA HIS A 878 51.69 -24.54 29.04
C HIS A 878 52.25 -24.82 30.45
N MET A 879 51.87 -24.02 31.45
CA MET A 879 52.29 -24.17 32.86
C MET A 879 51.31 -24.97 33.73
N LYS A 880 50.13 -25.32 33.20
CA LYS A 880 49.04 -25.96 33.96
C LYS A 880 48.97 -27.48 33.75
N GLN A 881 50.04 -28.08 33.23
CA GLN A 881 50.15 -29.50 32.94
C GLN A 881 50.75 -30.28 34.13
N ALA A 882 50.28 -31.51 34.38
CA ALA A 882 50.90 -32.44 35.31
C ALA A 882 52.11 -33.13 34.65
N PHE A 883 53.07 -32.30 34.20
CA PHE A 883 54.29 -32.69 33.51
C PHE A 883 55.50 -32.07 34.23
N ARG A 884 56.62 -32.79 34.25
CA ARG A 884 57.92 -32.26 34.67
C ARG A 884 58.98 -32.66 33.66
N SER A 885 59.66 -31.68 33.08
CA SER A 885 60.75 -31.87 32.13
C SER A 885 62.03 -32.29 32.85
N ALA A 886 62.66 -33.38 32.40
CA ALA A 886 63.99 -33.77 32.86
C ALA A 886 65.13 -33.00 32.15
N VAL A 887 64.80 -32.23 31.10
CA VAL A 887 65.77 -31.55 30.21
C VAL A 887 65.98 -30.07 30.62
N ALA A 888 65.10 -29.52 31.46
CA ALA A 888 65.16 -28.12 31.88
C ALA A 888 66.34 -27.82 32.82
N LYS A 889 67.05 -26.71 32.58
CA LYS A 889 68.14 -26.23 33.44
C LYS A 889 67.63 -25.38 34.63
N SER A 890 66.47 -24.74 34.49
CA SER A 890 65.84 -23.91 35.52
C SER A 890 64.58 -24.56 36.08
N GLU A 891 64.29 -24.31 37.37
CA GLU A 891 63.14 -24.88 38.08
C GLU A 891 61.80 -24.42 37.45
N PHE A 892 61.72 -23.17 37.01
CA PHE A 892 60.55 -22.60 36.34
C PHE A 892 60.23 -23.34 35.02
N VAL A 893 61.23 -23.53 34.16
CA VAL A 893 61.03 -24.16 32.85
C VAL A 893 60.72 -25.66 32.99
N SER A 894 61.16 -26.29 34.08
CA SER A 894 60.86 -27.71 34.35
C SER A 894 59.35 -28.00 34.45
N HIS A 895 58.54 -27.00 34.80
CA HIS A 895 57.08 -27.12 34.89
C HIS A 895 56.35 -26.89 33.56
N SER A 896 57.03 -26.40 32.54
CA SER A 896 56.44 -26.16 31.23
C SER A 896 56.50 -27.40 30.33
N ILE A 897 55.37 -27.77 29.73
CA ILE A 897 55.32 -28.82 28.70
C ILE A 897 56.06 -28.43 27.41
N LEU A 898 56.33 -27.13 27.21
CA LEU A 898 57.05 -26.62 26.04
C LEU A 898 58.57 -26.72 26.20
N SER A 899 59.07 -27.03 27.40
CA SER A 899 60.51 -27.18 27.69
C SER A 899 61.29 -28.07 26.71
N PRO A 900 60.80 -29.26 26.30
CA PRO A 900 61.48 -30.10 25.32
C PRO A 900 61.28 -29.65 23.85
N LEU A 901 60.36 -28.71 23.58
CA LEU A 901 59.91 -28.36 22.23
C LEU A 901 60.38 -26.96 21.79
N LEU A 902 60.55 -26.02 22.72
CA LEU A 902 60.96 -24.64 22.45
C LEU A 902 62.16 -24.23 23.32
N PRO A 903 63.00 -23.30 22.85
CA PRO A 903 64.07 -22.73 23.67
C PRO A 903 63.54 -22.05 24.93
N GLU A 904 64.35 -22.08 26.00
CA GLU A 904 64.02 -21.49 27.31
C GLU A 904 63.66 -20.00 27.22
N ALA A 905 64.35 -19.23 26.36
CA ALA A 905 64.07 -17.82 26.12
C ALA A 905 62.65 -17.58 25.57
N ALA A 906 62.19 -18.42 24.64
CA ALA A 906 60.86 -18.30 24.04
C ALA A 906 59.73 -18.61 25.04
N ILE A 907 59.96 -19.54 25.96
CA ILE A 907 59.00 -19.90 27.02
C ILE A 907 58.87 -18.77 28.04
N LEU A 908 59.99 -18.18 28.46
CA LEU A 908 60.01 -17.01 29.35
C LEU A 908 59.32 -15.81 28.68
N TYR A 909 59.61 -15.59 27.41
CA TYR A 909 59.00 -14.53 26.62
C TYR A 909 57.48 -14.67 26.51
N LEU A 910 56.98 -15.89 26.27
CA LEU A 910 55.54 -16.19 26.26
C LEU A 910 54.86 -15.89 27.61
N ASN A 911 55.53 -16.14 28.73
CA ASN A 911 54.97 -15.94 30.06
C ASN A 911 54.95 -14.45 30.47
N GLU A 912 56.05 -13.72 30.25
CA GLU A 912 56.22 -12.33 30.70
C GLU A 912 55.53 -11.31 29.77
N TYR A 913 55.67 -11.48 28.46
CA TYR A 913 55.19 -10.51 27.48
C TYR A 913 53.82 -10.85 26.88
N GLY A 914 53.31 -12.06 27.17
CA GLY A 914 52.00 -12.53 26.77
C GLY A 914 51.90 -13.01 25.31
N ALA A 915 50.73 -13.54 24.97
CA ALA A 915 50.47 -14.21 23.70
C ALA A 915 50.63 -13.33 22.45
N GLU A 916 50.30 -12.04 22.53
CA GLU A 916 50.32 -11.14 21.37
C GLU A 916 51.74 -10.82 20.91
N LYS A 917 52.62 -10.45 21.85
CA LYS A 917 54.03 -10.23 21.58
C LYS A 917 54.73 -11.51 21.16
N PHE A 918 54.39 -12.65 21.78
CA PHE A 918 54.92 -13.95 21.37
C PHE A 918 54.57 -14.28 19.92
N ALA A 919 53.30 -14.13 19.51
CA ALA A 919 52.90 -14.39 18.13
C ALA A 919 53.60 -13.48 17.11
N GLN A 920 53.79 -12.19 17.44
CA GLN A 920 54.58 -11.27 16.60
C GLN A 920 56.04 -11.72 16.48
N THR A 921 56.63 -12.14 17.60
CA THR A 921 58.04 -12.55 17.68
C THR A 921 58.29 -13.86 16.94
N PHE A 922 57.36 -14.80 17.03
CA PHE A 922 57.44 -16.09 16.35
C PHE A 922 57.28 -15.99 14.82
N LEU A 923 56.56 -14.97 14.32
CA LEU A 923 56.36 -14.75 12.88
C LEU A 923 57.41 -13.84 12.23
N GLY A 924 58.16 -13.07 13.03
CA GLY A 924 59.15 -12.13 12.53
C GLY A 924 60.58 -12.61 12.79
N GLU A 925 61.53 -11.90 12.20
CA GLU A 925 62.95 -12.06 12.52
C GLU A 925 63.30 -11.10 13.66
N PHE A 926 63.77 -11.65 14.77
CA PHE A 926 64.15 -10.88 15.95
C PHE A 926 65.56 -11.25 16.38
N ASP A 927 66.41 -10.23 16.47
CA ASP A 927 67.79 -10.33 16.93
C ASP A 927 67.99 -9.34 18.08
N ASN A 928 67.43 -9.70 19.25
CA ASN A 928 67.53 -8.94 20.48
C ASN A 928 68.29 -9.76 21.54
N PRO A 929 68.94 -9.13 22.53
CA PRO A 929 69.66 -9.86 23.58
C PRO A 929 68.77 -10.82 24.41
N GLU A 930 67.44 -10.64 24.37
CA GLU A 930 66.47 -11.51 25.05
C GLU A 930 66.03 -12.71 24.19
N ILE A 931 66.01 -12.59 22.86
CA ILE A 931 65.57 -13.66 21.96
C ILE A 931 66.21 -13.50 20.57
N ILE A 932 66.77 -14.60 20.07
CA ILE A 932 67.27 -14.75 18.70
C ILE A 932 66.34 -15.75 18.02
N TRP A 933 65.59 -15.29 17.02
CA TRP A 933 64.63 -16.10 16.26
C TRP A 933 64.70 -15.69 14.79
N ASN A 934 65.02 -16.64 13.92
CA ASN A 934 65.16 -16.42 12.47
C ASN A 934 64.33 -17.45 11.69
N ASN A 935 64.20 -17.28 10.37
CA ASN A 935 63.44 -18.18 9.50
C ASN A 935 63.99 -19.62 9.40
N GLU A 936 65.21 -19.87 9.89
CA GLU A 936 65.82 -21.23 9.90
C GLU A 936 65.49 -22.03 11.17
N MET A 937 65.08 -21.34 12.26
CA MET A 937 64.64 -21.91 13.54
C MET A 937 63.13 -22.15 13.54
#